data_AF-A0AAU9TQG8-F1
#
_entry.id   AF-A0AAU9TQG8-F1
#
_cell.length_a   1.000
_cell.length_b   1.000
_cell.length_c   1.000
_cell.angle_alpha   90.00
_cell.angle_beta   90.00
_cell.angle_gamma   90.00
#
_symmetry.space_group_name_H-M   'P 1'
#
loop_
_entity.id
_entity.type
_entity.pdbx_description
1 polymer ?
#
loop_
_entity_poly.entity_id
_entity_poly.type
_entity_poly.pdbx_seq_one_letter_code
_entity_poly.pdbx_strand_id
1 'polypeptide(L)'
;MDEIEYKLKTNTSVLVVNAIDKLISTIKSKYKPGERQKFVLENEELKFLRDKCSSTDSMVSLTACQGLLALVELGVLEIAHTMSTVVTLLPSTHNYSAIISTMAGLLVLDLKSRLIPGQQYKCQFSLRSPQHPFITVLEKNKDVEDDVLAQMHALCTHPEYTVASNSLELLRPVFLWLTCSPHRSHSIRPWQLLLSLPQSDAQCKLLLACISCQQICNPKQIEQAFAAYSAVSDAAIYQQRREHVVALVPMLARICGELVTHGRDPRSCYSLIERCFSIDAPELKTVAGLTVMLLSQNLINTSALYLHELFNLCLNIISKYEYSSICLSAFVGITLQWLHLPSYLTNNALKVAAKIVDIHQNTQSPDPGLLIANLKSNETFQALVQVDKDLYIYYKLLNTWESLKDNDDKLKSWIEGLLSVNDQLKLELLTFFVGVVTEREVNLDIVLKVIRLLVDLVRVKKEVSVTVLPVLLYKIANDVRPAVKMECLKGLPLMATTKENVPALVAILNKLKVGRGVPTSFLIMLYTSLAETQARCFPYLQEALGDAPPAELKWELDAARAHAVLKICELRPTSNGLELVSVISSLLTRCTDRSGSAACACALDALAALWRAAAVAPPGAWRALEPRLARDARPRVQISLCKLLSEVPGLRVSTPEYDKLLSDTARRLWQYIAESEHPDVIQAACEALALYRIEDYKLKDIPEIYRRTVKLPPSYCKTPADAARKPEDVLDYIPCEVWPEVFKNTNYAALSSVEHLVSKLMEREIKGYRSGVYQVQAREPQGLGHLPVASVVRGVMECFRRQATSPSYDYPEAVLLSILNTLTADYPKPLPPLDLCFLHEVFHRGHLWKAGCVRLAARQASTTVSAKRLIENFLQGIVPGTSEEFDIQLFFENLPIFCRTVPPNNLRPPLERCLSESFSQLPKTSQNPQELLFIKQLMMIKECLESDRIHDANRTLLSQTVENYFSVLHDEHVAWPAYLETCPSLCTAHLERMSSPSSWWETTGALLRRATAARARLALASLVWLNEAIDAQAAYPAEQENSLRLMLPALQSAKIEDQATRDWFLQLMARTQVAFNETEDESQKLYLCDVFFLCVIVFSGLWSFEPDVARFSTSRPARRQALPPAAAALVALPSWRDCALPLLEWLCHTRDIIREPNTAHCCQRALLALRHTEQFTSQKIWTRIEMELGKNAIVLEDCV
;
A
#
# COMPACT_ATOMS: atom_id res chain seq x y z
N MET A 1 -44.65 18.82 66.60
CA MET A 1 -44.87 18.34 65.22
C MET A 1 -46.21 18.83 64.67
N ASP A 2 -47.32 18.71 65.40
CA ASP A 2 -48.67 19.12 64.93
C ASP A 2 -48.80 20.61 64.53
N GLU A 3 -48.18 21.54 65.27
CA GLU A 3 -48.17 22.98 64.91
C GLU A 3 -47.41 23.25 63.59
N ILE A 4 -46.33 22.50 63.35
CA ILE A 4 -45.50 22.59 62.14
C ILE A 4 -46.30 22.04 60.96
N GLU A 5 -46.96 20.90 61.12
CA GLU A 5 -47.75 20.29 60.06
C GLU A 5 -49.01 21.11 59.72
N TYR A 6 -49.64 21.76 60.69
CA TYR A 6 -50.73 22.70 60.47
C TYR A 6 -50.27 23.90 59.63
N LYS A 7 -49.13 24.52 59.98
CA LYS A 7 -48.57 25.67 59.26
C LYS A 7 -48.12 25.30 57.85
N LEU A 8 -47.59 24.09 57.63
CA LEU A 8 -47.21 23.60 56.30
C LEU A 8 -48.41 23.31 55.39
N LYS A 9 -49.64 23.19 55.92
CA LYS A 9 -50.89 23.04 55.14
C LYS A 9 -51.52 24.39 54.77
N THR A 10 -50.98 25.51 55.26
CA THR A 10 -51.48 26.85 54.92
C THR A 10 -50.75 27.40 53.68
N ASN A 11 -51.49 27.97 52.72
CA ASN A 11 -50.94 28.55 51.47
C ASN A 11 -50.15 29.87 51.69
N THR A 12 -49.73 30.19 52.91
CA THR A 12 -49.07 31.46 53.25
C THR A 12 -47.57 31.26 53.42
N SER A 13 -46.76 31.89 52.56
CA SER A 13 -45.29 31.76 52.54
C SER A 13 -44.61 32.04 53.89
N VAL A 14 -45.09 33.05 54.62
CA VAL A 14 -44.55 33.43 55.93
C VAL A 14 -44.75 32.33 56.99
N LEU A 15 -45.88 31.61 56.95
CA LEU A 15 -46.17 30.54 57.90
C LEU A 15 -45.35 29.28 57.59
N VAL A 16 -45.12 28.99 56.31
CA VAL A 16 -44.27 27.89 55.84
C VAL A 16 -42.80 28.11 56.24
N VAL A 17 -42.27 29.32 56.03
CA VAL A 17 -40.90 29.69 56.46
C VAL A 17 -40.76 29.60 57.98
N ASN A 18 -41.71 30.14 58.75
CA ASN A 18 -41.68 30.07 60.22
C ASN A 18 -41.71 28.62 60.73
N ALA A 19 -42.50 27.75 60.09
CA ALA A 19 -42.56 26.33 60.44
C ALA A 19 -41.22 25.63 60.20
N ILE A 20 -40.54 25.94 59.08
CA ILE A 20 -39.25 25.35 58.71
C ILE A 20 -38.11 25.92 59.56
N ASP A 21 -38.12 27.22 59.89
CA ASP A 21 -37.12 27.84 60.78
C ASP A 21 -37.18 27.30 62.22
N LYS A 22 -38.39 27.07 62.75
CA LYS A 22 -38.57 26.32 64.01
C LYS A 22 -37.99 24.91 63.93
N LEU A 23 -38.12 24.25 62.77
CA LEU A 23 -37.59 22.91 62.51
C LEU A 23 -36.05 22.91 62.50
N ILE A 24 -35.42 23.87 61.80
CA ILE A 24 -33.97 24.07 61.75
C ILE A 24 -33.42 24.34 63.15
N SER A 25 -34.06 25.24 63.90
CA SER A 25 -33.68 25.58 65.28
C SER A 25 -33.76 24.36 66.20
N THR A 26 -34.80 23.53 66.05
CA THR A 26 -34.96 22.29 66.82
C THR A 26 -33.86 21.28 66.48
N ILE A 27 -33.55 21.09 65.20
CA ILE A 27 -32.48 20.20 64.73
C ILE A 27 -31.12 20.67 65.26
N LYS A 28 -30.82 21.98 65.19
CA LYS A 28 -29.59 22.56 65.71
C LYS A 28 -29.45 22.36 67.22
N SER A 29 -30.52 22.55 67.99
CA SER A 29 -30.48 22.42 69.46
C SER A 29 -30.19 20.98 69.93
N LYS A 30 -30.56 19.97 69.13
CA LYS A 30 -30.31 18.55 69.41
C LYS A 30 -28.96 18.04 68.92
N TYR A 31 -28.23 18.85 68.14
CA TYR A 31 -26.98 18.43 67.50
C TYR A 31 -25.78 18.47 68.46
N LYS A 32 -25.04 17.36 68.57
CA LYS A 32 -23.76 17.27 69.28
C LYS A 32 -22.63 16.88 68.31
N PRO A 33 -21.47 17.58 68.31
CA PRO A 33 -20.40 17.34 67.34
C PRO A 33 -19.85 15.91 67.31
N GLY A 34 -19.87 15.20 68.45
CA GLY A 34 -19.30 13.85 68.60
C GLY A 34 -20.20 12.68 68.15
N GLU A 35 -21.48 12.91 67.85
CA GLU A 35 -22.47 11.85 67.53
C GLU A 35 -23.07 12.02 66.11
N ARG A 36 -22.35 12.68 65.22
CA ARG A 36 -22.82 13.14 63.90
C ARG A 36 -23.44 12.04 63.02
N GLN A 37 -22.81 10.87 62.93
CA GLN A 37 -23.33 9.76 62.10
C GLN A 37 -24.61 9.12 62.65
N LYS A 38 -24.75 9.01 63.98
CA LYS A 38 -25.99 8.50 64.61
C LYS A 38 -27.12 9.52 64.50
N PHE A 39 -26.81 10.80 64.74
CA PHE A 39 -27.76 11.91 64.66
C PHE A 39 -28.46 12.02 63.29
N VAL A 40 -27.72 11.81 62.21
CA VAL A 40 -28.24 11.90 60.83
C VAL A 40 -29.19 10.76 60.45
N LEU A 41 -29.10 9.61 61.14
CA LEU A 41 -29.93 8.42 60.89
C LEU A 41 -31.14 8.32 61.86
N GLU A 42 -30.99 8.78 63.10
CA GLU A 42 -31.96 8.58 64.18
C GLU A 42 -32.89 9.80 64.42
N ASN A 43 -32.58 10.97 63.85
CA ASN A 43 -33.38 12.18 64.07
C ASN A 43 -34.66 12.21 63.20
N GLU A 44 -35.82 12.07 63.85
CA GLU A 44 -37.15 12.10 63.22
C GLU A 44 -37.50 13.46 62.61
N GLU A 45 -37.00 14.59 63.16
CA GLU A 45 -37.23 15.92 62.59
C GLU A 45 -36.44 16.14 61.28
N LEU A 46 -35.23 15.58 61.19
CA LEU A 46 -34.44 15.60 59.95
C LEU A 46 -35.05 14.71 58.87
N LYS A 47 -35.59 13.54 59.22
CA LYS A 47 -36.35 12.69 58.30
C LYS A 47 -37.60 13.41 57.79
N PHE A 48 -38.35 14.04 58.69
CA PHE A 48 -39.51 14.84 58.32
C PHE A 48 -39.16 15.99 57.37
N LEU A 49 -38.05 16.71 57.60
CA LEU A 49 -37.58 17.75 56.68
C LEU A 49 -37.23 17.19 55.29
N ARG A 50 -36.57 16.03 55.24
CA ARG A 50 -36.23 15.32 53.98
C ARG A 50 -37.50 14.94 53.21
N ASP A 51 -38.50 14.39 53.89
CA ASP A 51 -39.77 14.01 53.24
C ASP A 51 -40.52 15.22 52.68
N LYS A 52 -40.44 16.38 53.35
CA LYS A 52 -41.06 17.64 52.87
C LYS A 52 -40.35 18.25 51.67
N CYS A 53 -39.09 17.90 51.40
CA CYS A 53 -38.39 18.33 50.19
C CYS A 53 -39.02 17.72 48.92
N SER A 54 -39.60 16.52 49.01
CA SER A 54 -40.31 15.85 47.91
C SER A 54 -41.82 16.17 47.85
N SER A 55 -42.29 17.18 48.59
CA SER A 55 -43.72 17.51 48.62
C SER A 55 -44.26 17.98 47.25
N THR A 56 -45.56 17.76 47.01
CA THR A 56 -46.25 18.21 45.78
C THR A 56 -46.44 19.73 45.73
N ASP A 57 -46.46 20.39 46.89
CA ASP A 57 -46.53 21.85 46.99
C ASP A 57 -45.15 22.47 46.75
N SER A 58 -45.04 23.25 45.67
CA SER A 58 -43.81 23.93 45.28
C SER A 58 -43.24 24.82 46.39
N MET A 59 -44.09 25.50 47.15
CA MET A 59 -43.64 26.44 48.18
C MET A 59 -43.03 25.71 49.38
N VAL A 60 -43.64 24.62 49.81
CA VAL A 60 -43.15 23.77 50.90
C VAL A 60 -41.86 23.07 50.50
N SER A 61 -41.80 22.51 49.28
CA SER A 61 -40.61 21.86 48.73
C SER A 61 -39.42 22.82 48.65
N LEU A 62 -39.59 24.02 48.05
CA LEU A 62 -38.54 25.04 47.95
C LEU A 62 -38.01 25.46 49.33
N THR A 63 -38.91 25.73 50.26
CA THR A 63 -38.52 26.23 51.59
C THR A 63 -37.86 25.13 52.43
N ALA A 64 -38.31 23.87 52.31
CA ALA A 64 -37.70 22.73 52.99
C ALA A 64 -36.28 22.44 52.46
N CYS A 65 -36.10 22.54 51.15
CA CYS A 65 -34.82 22.50 50.45
C CYS A 65 -33.85 23.60 50.92
N GLN A 66 -34.32 24.84 51.08
CA GLN A 66 -33.54 25.92 51.69
C GLN A 66 -33.17 25.63 53.15
N GLY A 67 -34.07 24.99 53.91
CA GLY A 67 -33.77 24.55 55.27
C GLY A 67 -32.65 23.52 55.36
N LEU A 68 -32.55 22.60 54.39
CA LEU A 68 -31.42 21.67 54.28
C LEU A 68 -30.09 22.40 54.00
N LEU A 69 -30.08 23.41 53.12
CA LEU A 69 -28.90 24.24 52.87
C LEU A 69 -28.43 24.97 54.12
N ALA A 70 -29.36 25.62 54.84
CA ALA A 70 -29.06 26.34 56.06
C ALA A 70 -28.42 25.43 57.13
N LEU A 71 -28.86 24.17 57.25
CA LEU A 71 -28.24 23.19 58.16
C LEU A 71 -26.80 22.82 57.78
N VAL A 72 -26.45 22.87 56.49
CA VAL A 72 -25.06 22.68 56.01
C VAL A 72 -24.22 23.91 56.31
N GLU A 73 -24.72 25.12 56.06
CA GLU A 73 -24.03 26.38 56.39
C GLU A 73 -23.76 26.52 57.90
N LEU A 74 -24.71 26.07 58.72
CA LEU A 74 -24.58 26.03 60.18
C LEU A 74 -23.64 24.91 60.69
N GLY A 75 -23.07 24.10 59.80
CA GLY A 75 -22.13 23.02 60.14
C GLY A 75 -22.75 21.79 60.78
N VAL A 76 -24.09 21.63 60.73
CA VAL A 76 -24.80 20.48 61.29
C VAL A 76 -24.67 19.26 60.37
N LEU A 77 -24.79 19.48 59.05
CA LEU A 77 -24.70 18.45 58.02
C LEU A 77 -23.43 18.58 57.17
N GLU A 78 -22.93 17.46 56.65
CA GLU A 78 -21.80 17.44 55.71
C GLU A 78 -22.26 17.60 54.26
N ILE A 79 -21.51 18.38 53.48
CA ILE A 79 -21.84 18.68 52.07
C ILE A 79 -22.01 17.39 51.24
N ALA A 80 -21.09 16.43 51.36
CA ALA A 80 -21.12 15.18 50.60
C ALA A 80 -22.33 14.30 50.97
N HIS A 81 -22.65 14.19 52.26
CA HIS A 81 -23.81 13.42 52.73
C HIS A 81 -25.13 14.07 52.30
N THR A 82 -25.24 15.40 52.39
CA THR A 82 -26.43 16.13 51.95
C THR A 82 -26.60 16.05 50.44
N MET A 83 -25.52 16.15 49.66
CA MET A 83 -25.57 15.98 48.20
C MET A 83 -26.07 14.57 47.83
N SER A 84 -25.56 13.52 48.49
CA SER A 84 -26.06 12.14 48.31
C SER A 84 -27.55 12.03 48.66
N THR A 85 -27.97 12.63 49.77
CA THR A 85 -29.39 12.68 50.18
C THR A 85 -30.28 13.39 49.15
N VAL A 86 -29.80 14.48 48.57
CA VAL A 86 -30.57 15.22 47.55
C VAL A 86 -30.66 14.41 46.25
N VAL A 87 -29.60 13.71 45.86
CA VAL A 87 -29.60 12.79 44.71
C VAL A 87 -30.56 11.61 44.91
N THR A 88 -30.68 11.07 46.12
CA THR A 88 -31.65 9.98 46.41
C THR A 88 -33.10 10.45 46.39
N LEU A 89 -33.37 11.75 46.54
CA LEU A 89 -34.72 12.31 46.45
C LEU A 89 -35.20 12.47 44.99
N LEU A 90 -34.30 12.55 44.01
CA LEU A 90 -34.65 12.77 42.58
C LEU A 90 -35.78 11.89 41.99
N PRO A 91 -35.94 10.60 42.36
CA PRO A 91 -37.03 9.77 41.85
C PRO A 91 -38.41 10.10 42.44
N SER A 92 -38.47 10.67 43.65
CA SER A 92 -39.72 10.92 44.38
C SER A 92 -40.19 12.38 44.29
N THR A 93 -39.45 13.23 43.57
CA THR A 93 -39.65 14.67 43.63
C THR A 93 -40.49 15.20 42.49
N HIS A 94 -41.49 16.01 42.84
CA HIS A 94 -42.37 16.66 41.88
C HIS A 94 -41.87 18.05 41.45
N ASN A 95 -41.04 18.71 42.26
CA ASN A 95 -40.47 20.03 41.96
C ASN A 95 -38.95 19.97 41.79
N TYR A 96 -38.49 19.79 40.55
CA TYR A 96 -37.07 19.72 40.22
C TYR A 96 -36.33 21.05 40.41
N SER A 97 -37.00 22.20 40.25
CA SER A 97 -36.40 23.53 40.40
C SER A 97 -35.83 23.75 41.82
N ALA A 98 -36.55 23.32 42.85
CA ALA A 98 -36.10 23.39 44.24
C ALA A 98 -34.83 22.58 44.51
N ILE A 99 -34.76 21.40 43.91
CA ILE A 99 -33.64 20.47 44.08
C ILE A 99 -32.42 20.95 43.32
N ILE A 100 -32.58 21.40 42.07
CA ILE A 100 -31.49 21.93 41.27
C ILE A 100 -30.90 23.17 41.96
N SER A 101 -31.74 24.08 42.49
CA SER A 101 -31.27 25.23 43.27
C SER A 101 -30.54 24.82 44.54
N THR A 102 -30.99 23.75 45.22
CA THR A 102 -30.32 23.20 46.40
C THR A 102 -28.97 22.61 46.05
N MET A 103 -28.88 21.86 44.96
CA MET A 103 -27.64 21.28 44.45
C MET A 103 -26.66 22.39 44.05
N ALA A 104 -27.12 23.46 43.40
CA ALA A 104 -26.31 24.63 43.07
C ALA A 104 -25.72 25.28 44.33
N GLY A 105 -26.53 25.50 45.38
CA GLY A 105 -26.06 26.04 46.66
C GLY A 105 -25.01 25.16 47.34
N LEU A 106 -25.22 23.83 47.36
CA LEU A 106 -24.24 22.88 47.90
C LEU A 106 -22.93 22.88 47.09
N LEU A 107 -22.99 23.03 45.77
CA LEU A 107 -21.81 23.11 44.91
C LEU A 107 -21.00 24.40 45.17
N VAL A 108 -21.67 25.53 45.43
CA VAL A 108 -21.00 26.78 45.81
C VAL A 108 -20.29 26.64 47.17
N LEU A 109 -20.94 26.01 48.16
CA LEU A 109 -20.33 25.74 49.46
C LEU A 109 -19.13 24.78 49.34
N ASP A 110 -19.24 23.74 48.50
CA ASP A 110 -18.14 22.80 48.23
C ASP A 110 -16.96 23.52 47.56
N LEU A 111 -17.23 24.32 46.53
CA LEU A 111 -16.22 25.11 45.82
C LEU A 111 -15.48 26.04 46.79
N LYS A 112 -16.20 26.80 47.62
CA LYS A 112 -15.60 27.70 48.63
C LYS A 112 -14.72 26.95 49.63
N SER A 113 -15.12 25.74 50.04
CA SER A 113 -14.36 24.92 51.00
C SER A 113 -13.02 24.40 50.44
N ARG A 114 -12.84 24.41 49.11
CA ARG A 114 -11.69 23.81 48.41
C ARG A 114 -10.77 24.81 47.74
N LEU A 115 -11.10 26.11 47.77
CA LEU A 115 -10.23 27.14 47.22
C LEU A 115 -8.99 27.30 48.10
N ILE A 116 -7.85 26.86 47.58
CA ILE A 116 -6.53 27.05 48.20
C ILE A 116 -5.92 28.34 47.59
N PRO A 117 -5.47 29.31 48.41
CA PRO A 117 -4.82 30.51 47.90
C PRO A 117 -3.61 30.17 46.99
N GLY A 118 -3.64 30.62 45.74
CA GLY A 118 -2.55 30.42 44.76
C GLY A 118 -2.67 29.18 43.87
N GLN A 119 -3.67 28.30 44.03
CA GLN A 119 -3.92 27.17 43.13
C GLN A 119 -5.20 27.38 42.30
N GLN A 120 -5.17 27.01 41.02
CA GLN A 120 -6.36 26.98 40.18
C GLN A 120 -7.32 25.88 40.66
N TYR A 121 -8.61 26.18 40.71
CA TYR A 121 -9.63 25.21 41.10
C TYR A 121 -9.67 24.06 40.08
N LYS A 122 -9.72 22.82 40.58
CA LYS A 122 -9.93 21.63 39.76
C LYS A 122 -11.25 20.96 40.14
N CYS A 123 -12.12 20.78 39.15
CA CYS A 123 -13.39 20.09 39.37
C CYS A 123 -13.15 18.64 39.83
N GLN A 124 -13.92 18.21 40.83
CA GLN A 124 -13.86 16.84 41.35
C GLN A 124 -14.75 15.88 40.56
N PHE A 125 -15.76 16.44 39.90
CA PHE A 125 -16.73 15.70 39.14
C PHE A 125 -16.21 15.43 37.73
N SER A 126 -16.69 14.33 37.16
CA SER A 126 -16.47 13.98 35.77
C SER A 126 -17.78 13.57 35.09
N LEU A 127 -17.71 13.21 33.81
CA LEU A 127 -18.80 12.60 33.05
C LEU A 127 -19.21 11.21 33.59
N ARG A 128 -18.33 10.53 34.36
CA ARG A 128 -18.53 9.13 34.79
C ARG A 128 -18.55 8.94 36.31
N SER A 129 -17.42 9.10 36.99
CA SER A 129 -17.32 8.86 38.44
C SER A 129 -16.20 9.70 39.07
N PRO A 130 -16.49 10.51 40.11
CA PRO A 130 -17.84 10.85 40.58
C PRO A 130 -18.56 11.72 39.54
N GLN A 131 -19.81 11.36 39.18
CA GLN A 131 -20.57 12.08 38.15
C GLN A 131 -21.02 13.46 38.67
N HIS A 132 -21.02 14.49 37.82
CA HIS A 132 -21.51 15.80 38.23
C HIS A 132 -23.01 15.76 38.60
N PRO A 133 -23.45 16.33 39.73
CA PRO A 133 -24.84 16.21 40.20
C PRO A 133 -25.89 16.69 39.19
N PHE A 134 -25.64 17.78 38.45
CA PHE A 134 -26.51 18.22 37.36
C PHE A 134 -26.62 17.22 36.20
N ILE A 135 -25.58 16.45 35.89
CA ILE A 135 -25.65 15.41 34.86
C ILE A 135 -26.61 14.31 35.34
N THR A 136 -26.54 13.91 36.60
CA THR A 136 -27.44 12.91 37.18
C THR A 136 -28.90 13.38 37.13
N VAL A 137 -29.18 14.67 37.36
CA VAL A 137 -30.52 15.24 37.19
C VAL A 137 -31.00 15.11 35.74
N LEU A 138 -30.16 15.52 34.79
CA LEU A 138 -30.49 15.52 33.36
C LEU A 138 -30.66 14.10 32.76
N GLU A 139 -29.98 13.10 33.32
CA GLU A 139 -30.18 11.69 32.95
C GLU A 139 -31.53 11.13 33.44
N LYS A 140 -32.03 11.63 34.57
CA LYS A 140 -33.29 11.18 35.17
C LYS A 140 -34.52 11.87 34.56
N ASN A 141 -34.41 13.18 34.27
CA ASN A 141 -35.48 13.94 33.62
C ASN A 141 -34.88 14.87 32.56
N LYS A 142 -35.39 14.80 31.32
CA LYS A 142 -34.92 15.63 30.21
C LYS A 142 -35.58 17.01 30.17
N ASP A 143 -36.77 17.15 30.75
CA ASP A 143 -37.59 18.35 30.65
C ASP A 143 -37.09 19.51 31.54
N VAL A 144 -36.13 19.22 32.42
CA VAL A 144 -35.54 20.18 33.39
C VAL A 144 -34.26 20.85 32.87
N GLU A 145 -33.97 20.72 31.57
CA GLU A 145 -32.80 21.35 30.93
C GLU A 145 -32.75 22.86 31.17
N ASP A 146 -33.89 23.54 31.07
CA ASP A 146 -33.97 25.00 31.22
C ASP A 146 -33.68 25.46 32.64
N ASP A 147 -34.16 24.71 33.65
CA ASP A 147 -33.86 24.98 35.05
C ASP A 147 -32.36 24.80 35.34
N VAL A 148 -31.73 23.77 34.77
CA VAL A 148 -30.28 23.56 34.90
C VAL A 148 -29.50 24.66 34.20
N LEU A 149 -29.87 25.06 32.98
CA LEU A 149 -29.21 26.14 32.24
C LEU A 149 -29.33 27.49 32.96
N ALA A 150 -30.49 27.78 33.56
CA ALA A 150 -30.68 28.99 34.36
C ALA A 150 -29.76 29.02 35.58
N GLN A 151 -29.60 27.89 36.28
CA GLN A 151 -28.69 27.78 37.42
C GLN A 151 -27.22 27.83 37.00
N MET A 152 -26.86 27.23 35.86
CA MET A 152 -25.51 27.36 35.28
C MET A 152 -25.17 28.82 34.97
N HIS A 153 -26.10 29.56 34.36
CA HIS A 153 -25.93 31.00 34.10
C HIS A 153 -25.74 31.77 35.41
N ALA A 154 -26.57 31.50 36.43
CA ALA A 154 -26.48 32.16 37.74
C ALA A 154 -25.13 31.90 38.45
N LEU A 155 -24.56 30.70 38.31
CA LEU A 155 -23.23 30.37 38.85
C LEU A 155 -22.12 31.13 38.14
N CYS A 156 -22.14 31.17 36.80
CA CYS A 156 -21.13 31.89 36.02
C CYS A 156 -21.23 33.42 36.15
N THR A 157 -22.40 33.95 36.51
CA THR A 157 -22.65 35.39 36.72
C THR A 157 -22.81 35.77 38.20
N HIS A 158 -22.34 34.91 39.10
CA HIS A 158 -22.48 35.09 40.54
C HIS A 158 -21.83 36.41 41.02
N PRO A 159 -22.43 37.14 41.98
CA PRO A 159 -21.89 38.43 42.45
C PRO A 159 -20.49 38.32 43.07
N GLU A 160 -20.15 37.16 43.64
CA GLU A 160 -18.80 36.89 44.13
C GLU A 160 -17.87 36.44 43.01
N TYR A 161 -16.82 37.23 42.73
CA TYR A 161 -15.84 36.95 41.68
C TYR A 161 -15.12 35.59 41.82
N THR A 162 -14.84 35.15 43.06
CA THR A 162 -14.18 33.86 43.33
C THR A 162 -15.03 32.68 42.89
N VAL A 163 -16.36 32.79 43.00
CA VAL A 163 -17.30 31.78 42.54
C VAL A 163 -17.44 31.86 41.03
N ALA A 164 -17.67 33.07 40.48
CA ALA A 164 -17.89 33.26 39.04
C ALA A 164 -16.70 32.78 38.19
N SER A 165 -15.46 33.13 38.59
CA SER A 165 -14.24 32.77 37.85
C SER A 165 -13.96 31.25 37.81
N ASN A 166 -14.30 30.52 38.88
CA ASN A 166 -14.08 29.07 38.96
C ASN A 166 -15.30 28.24 38.52
N SER A 167 -16.46 28.88 38.32
CA SER A 167 -17.69 28.19 37.93
C SER A 167 -17.62 27.56 36.53
N LEU A 168 -16.83 28.14 35.61
CA LEU A 168 -16.62 27.55 34.28
C LEU A 168 -15.93 26.18 34.36
N GLU A 169 -14.90 26.04 35.20
CA GLU A 169 -14.20 24.76 35.38
C GLU A 169 -15.05 23.77 36.18
N LEU A 170 -15.85 24.24 37.16
CA LEU A 170 -16.83 23.42 37.86
C LEU A 170 -17.87 22.82 36.90
N LEU A 171 -18.39 23.64 35.98
CA LEU A 171 -19.46 23.27 35.04
C LEU A 171 -18.96 22.61 33.76
N ARG A 172 -17.65 22.52 33.54
CA ARG A 172 -17.03 21.86 32.38
C ARG A 172 -17.62 20.47 32.06
N PRO A 173 -17.73 19.52 33.01
CA PRO A 173 -18.37 18.22 32.76
C PRO A 173 -19.80 18.38 32.23
N VAL A 174 -20.55 19.33 32.78
CA VAL A 174 -21.94 19.58 32.40
C VAL A 174 -22.03 20.13 30.98
N PHE A 175 -21.19 21.12 30.62
CA PHE A 175 -21.13 21.63 29.24
C PHE A 175 -20.75 20.55 28.23
N LEU A 176 -19.74 19.73 28.52
CA LEU A 176 -19.36 18.60 27.67
C LEU A 176 -20.50 17.59 27.53
N TRP A 177 -21.22 17.28 28.61
CA TRP A 177 -22.37 16.37 28.53
C TRP A 177 -23.53 16.96 27.72
N LEU A 178 -23.89 18.23 27.95
CA LEU A 178 -24.96 18.92 27.23
C LEU A 178 -24.69 19.00 25.71
N THR A 179 -23.43 19.24 25.34
CA THR A 179 -23.01 19.50 23.95
C THR A 179 -22.54 18.26 23.19
N CYS A 180 -22.01 17.22 23.85
CA CYS A 180 -21.32 16.11 23.20
C CYS A 180 -22.01 14.74 23.39
N SER A 181 -23.07 14.63 24.21
CA SER A 181 -23.71 13.35 24.53
C SER A 181 -24.51 12.75 23.36
N PRO A 182 -24.11 11.60 22.79
CA PRO A 182 -24.55 11.16 21.46
C PRO A 182 -26.02 10.70 21.35
N HIS A 183 -26.72 10.49 22.46
CA HIS A 183 -28.10 9.97 22.51
C HIS A 183 -29.16 11.03 22.81
N ARG A 184 -28.79 12.31 22.84
CA ARG A 184 -29.71 13.40 23.18
C ARG A 184 -30.25 14.10 21.91
N SER A 185 -31.48 14.57 21.98
CA SER A 185 -31.98 15.64 21.11
C SER A 185 -31.37 16.97 21.61
N HIS A 186 -30.34 17.47 20.92
CA HIS A 186 -29.58 18.62 21.40
C HIS A 186 -30.29 19.95 21.12
N SER A 187 -30.33 20.81 22.14
CA SER A 187 -30.73 22.20 22.05
C SER A 187 -29.55 23.09 21.68
N ILE A 188 -29.80 24.21 21.00
CA ILE A 188 -28.78 25.26 20.76
C ILE A 188 -28.52 26.10 22.02
N ARG A 189 -29.39 26.02 23.03
CA ARG A 189 -29.34 26.85 24.24
C ARG A 189 -28.04 26.72 25.05
N PRO A 190 -27.42 25.53 25.23
CA PRO A 190 -26.13 25.42 25.90
C PRO A 190 -25.01 26.19 25.20
N TRP A 191 -25.04 26.26 23.86
CA TRP A 191 -24.09 27.04 23.07
C TRP A 191 -24.32 28.54 23.25
N GLN A 192 -25.58 28.97 23.20
CA GLN A 192 -25.95 30.37 23.45
C GLN A 192 -25.53 30.81 24.85
N LEU A 193 -25.74 29.95 25.87
CA LEU A 193 -25.26 30.19 27.22
C LEU A 193 -23.74 30.36 27.24
N LEU A 194 -22.99 29.37 26.73
CA LEU A 194 -21.52 29.44 26.74
C LEU A 194 -20.97 30.67 26.02
N LEU A 195 -21.59 31.08 24.91
CA LEU A 195 -21.20 32.27 24.13
C LEU A 195 -21.62 33.60 24.79
N SER A 196 -22.66 33.59 25.63
CA SER A 196 -23.12 34.78 26.38
C SER A 196 -22.24 35.12 27.60
N LEU A 197 -21.42 34.17 28.06
CA LEU A 197 -20.56 34.36 29.23
C LEU A 197 -19.41 35.35 28.96
N PRO A 198 -18.91 36.03 30.01
CA PRO A 198 -17.81 36.97 29.89
C PRO A 198 -16.55 36.30 29.34
N GLN A 199 -15.86 37.04 28.48
CA GLN A 199 -14.77 36.50 27.69
C GLN A 199 -13.56 36.18 28.56
N SER A 200 -13.16 34.90 28.57
CA SER A 200 -11.99 34.42 29.29
C SER A 200 -11.28 33.32 28.50
N ASP A 201 -10.00 33.12 28.80
CA ASP A 201 -9.21 32.02 28.22
C ASP A 201 -9.85 30.65 28.52
N ALA A 202 -10.38 30.47 29.74
CA ALA A 202 -11.12 29.28 30.15
C ALA A 202 -12.38 29.02 29.28
N GLN A 203 -13.14 30.08 28.95
CA GLN A 203 -14.29 29.97 28.05
C GLN A 203 -13.85 29.53 26.65
N CYS A 204 -12.79 30.12 26.09
CA CYS A 204 -12.31 29.78 24.74
C CYS A 204 -11.80 28.33 24.67
N LYS A 205 -11.06 27.87 25.69
CA LYS A 205 -10.60 26.49 25.82
C LYS A 205 -11.76 25.50 25.94
N LEU A 206 -12.78 25.82 26.73
CA LEU A 206 -13.98 25.00 26.87
C LEU A 206 -14.78 24.95 25.57
N LEU A 207 -14.92 26.09 24.89
CA LEU A 207 -15.60 26.20 23.60
C LEU A 207 -14.94 25.32 22.55
N LEU A 208 -13.61 25.40 22.41
CA LEU A 208 -12.85 24.57 21.49
C LEU A 208 -12.94 23.08 21.84
N ALA A 209 -12.92 22.73 23.12
CA ALA A 209 -13.11 21.35 23.56
C ALA A 209 -14.49 20.81 23.14
N CYS A 210 -15.57 21.58 23.33
CA CYS A 210 -16.93 21.16 22.97
C CYS A 210 -17.10 21.00 21.44
N ILE A 211 -16.51 21.90 20.66
CA ILE A 211 -16.55 21.89 19.19
C ILE A 211 -15.75 20.70 18.63
N SER A 212 -14.56 20.45 19.18
CA SER A 212 -13.68 19.36 18.75
C SER A 212 -14.29 17.97 19.00
N CYS A 213 -15.24 17.87 19.94
CA CYS A 213 -15.95 16.61 20.23
C CYS A 213 -17.12 16.32 19.28
N GLN A 214 -17.53 17.26 18.41
CA GLN A 214 -18.69 17.08 17.54
C GLN A 214 -18.43 16.06 16.42
N GLN A 215 -19.35 15.10 16.21
CA GLN A 215 -19.23 14.08 15.17
C GLN A 215 -19.80 14.57 13.84
N ILE A 216 -18.92 15.04 12.95
CA ILE A 216 -19.31 15.54 11.63
C ILE A 216 -19.55 14.41 10.59
N CYS A 217 -18.91 13.25 10.72
CA CYS A 217 -19.07 12.16 9.75
C CYS A 217 -20.27 11.24 10.07
N ASN A 218 -21.04 11.54 11.11
CA ASN A 218 -22.17 10.72 11.53
C ASN A 218 -23.47 11.33 10.97
N PRO A 219 -24.23 10.60 10.12
CA PRO A 219 -25.43 11.14 9.45
C PRO A 219 -26.55 11.54 10.42
N LYS A 220 -26.54 11.04 11.66
CA LYS A 220 -27.51 11.40 12.71
C LYS A 220 -27.13 12.67 13.46
N GLN A 221 -25.84 13.03 13.48
CA GLN A 221 -25.31 14.13 14.30
C GLN A 221 -24.78 15.30 13.45
N ILE A 222 -24.62 15.16 12.13
CA ILE A 222 -24.09 16.20 11.26
C ILE A 222 -24.88 17.52 11.31
N GLU A 223 -26.22 17.49 11.34
CA GLU A 223 -27.04 18.71 11.46
C GLU A 223 -26.80 19.41 12.81
N GLN A 224 -26.55 18.63 13.86
CA GLN A 224 -26.26 19.13 15.21
C GLN A 224 -24.86 19.73 15.27
N ALA A 225 -23.87 19.05 14.69
CA ALA A 225 -22.52 19.56 14.55
C ALA A 225 -22.53 20.87 13.75
N PHE A 226 -23.24 20.92 12.62
CA PHE A 226 -23.40 22.15 11.84
C PHE A 226 -24.05 23.28 12.66
N ALA A 227 -25.11 23.00 13.43
CA ALA A 227 -25.74 24.00 14.28
C ALA A 227 -24.77 24.57 15.34
N ALA A 228 -23.95 23.71 15.95
CA ALA A 228 -22.91 24.12 16.88
C ALA A 228 -21.85 25.02 16.21
N TYR A 229 -21.27 24.57 15.10
CA TYR A 229 -20.28 25.35 14.35
C TYR A 229 -20.87 26.66 13.81
N SER A 230 -22.14 26.68 13.39
CA SER A 230 -22.83 27.88 12.93
C SER A 230 -22.95 28.89 14.06
N ALA A 231 -23.47 28.50 15.23
CA ALA A 231 -23.63 29.43 16.36
C ALA A 231 -22.29 30.04 16.81
N VAL A 232 -21.23 29.25 16.82
CA VAL A 232 -19.90 29.73 17.20
C VAL A 232 -19.31 30.65 16.14
N SER A 233 -19.47 30.30 14.87
CA SER A 233 -19.01 31.14 13.75
C SER A 233 -19.77 32.47 13.70
N ASP A 234 -21.09 32.44 13.87
CA ASP A 234 -21.94 33.64 13.95
C ASP A 234 -21.53 34.56 15.11
N ALA A 235 -21.27 33.99 16.28
CA ALA A 235 -20.77 34.76 17.42
C ALA A 235 -19.37 35.34 17.16
N ALA A 236 -18.48 34.58 16.52
CA ALA A 236 -17.14 35.06 16.15
C ALA A 236 -17.20 36.20 15.11
N ILE A 237 -18.13 36.13 14.14
CA ILE A 237 -18.40 37.20 13.17
C ILE A 237 -18.91 38.45 13.89
N TYR A 238 -19.93 38.30 14.76
CA TYR A 238 -20.53 39.43 15.48
C TYR A 238 -19.52 40.13 16.42
N GLN A 239 -18.65 39.34 17.07
CA GLN A 239 -17.59 39.84 17.94
C GLN A 239 -16.33 40.28 17.17
N GLN A 240 -16.31 40.19 15.83
CA GLN A 240 -15.16 40.48 14.95
C GLN A 240 -13.86 39.73 15.34
N ARG A 241 -13.96 38.51 15.84
CA ARG A 241 -12.81 37.66 16.22
C ARG A 241 -12.16 37.03 14.99
N ARG A 242 -11.28 37.77 14.32
CA ARG A 242 -10.63 37.37 13.06
C ARG A 242 -9.92 36.03 13.15
N GLU A 243 -9.13 35.79 14.19
CA GLU A 243 -8.39 34.54 14.37
C GLU A 243 -9.29 33.30 14.43
N HIS A 244 -10.44 33.42 15.10
CA HIS A 244 -11.40 32.32 15.20
C HIS A 244 -12.11 32.09 13.87
N VAL A 245 -12.48 33.16 13.16
CA VAL A 245 -13.09 33.05 11.82
C VAL A 245 -12.13 32.37 10.86
N VAL A 246 -10.86 32.77 10.84
CA VAL A 246 -9.82 32.14 10.01
C VAL A 246 -9.71 30.64 10.31
N ALA A 247 -9.74 30.23 11.58
CA ALA A 247 -9.68 28.82 11.96
C ALA A 247 -10.95 28.03 11.58
N LEU A 248 -12.13 28.65 11.68
CA LEU A 248 -13.42 27.98 11.48
C LEU A 248 -13.82 27.82 10.01
N VAL A 249 -13.40 28.72 9.12
CA VAL A 249 -13.81 28.69 7.70
C VAL A 249 -13.42 27.38 6.98
N PRO A 250 -12.17 26.87 7.06
CA PRO A 250 -11.83 25.56 6.49
C PRO A 250 -12.66 24.43 7.08
N MET A 251 -12.98 24.50 8.37
CA MET A 251 -13.82 23.50 9.04
C MET A 251 -15.28 23.57 8.56
N LEU A 252 -15.82 24.76 8.31
CA LEU A 252 -17.15 24.91 7.70
C LEU A 252 -17.19 24.32 6.28
N ALA A 253 -16.14 24.52 5.47
CA ALA A 253 -16.05 23.91 4.14
C ALA A 253 -16.01 22.37 4.21
N ARG A 254 -15.29 21.83 5.21
CA ARG A 254 -15.23 20.40 5.50
C ARG A 254 -16.58 19.83 5.97
N ILE A 255 -17.31 20.54 6.85
CA ILE A 255 -18.68 20.18 7.28
C ILE A 255 -19.65 20.23 6.10
N CYS A 256 -19.51 21.22 5.22
CA CYS A 256 -20.29 21.29 4.00
C CYS A 256 -20.12 20.03 3.14
N GLY A 257 -18.90 19.47 3.07
CA GLY A 257 -18.66 18.20 2.39
C GLY A 257 -19.46 17.06 3.00
N GLU A 258 -19.47 16.93 4.34
CA GLU A 258 -20.27 15.88 4.99
C GLU A 258 -21.79 16.09 4.87
N LEU A 259 -22.26 17.34 4.85
CA LEU A 259 -23.67 17.62 4.59
C LEU A 259 -24.06 17.09 3.20
N VAL A 260 -23.21 17.32 2.19
CA VAL A 260 -23.45 16.85 0.82
C VAL A 260 -23.36 15.33 0.72
N THR A 261 -22.35 14.68 1.30
CA THR A 261 -22.19 13.21 1.27
C THR A 261 -23.37 12.49 1.92
N HIS A 262 -23.97 13.08 2.95
CA HIS A 262 -25.15 12.55 3.64
C HIS A 262 -26.49 13.06 3.08
N GLY A 263 -26.50 13.82 1.98
CA GLY A 263 -27.72 14.28 1.31
C GLY A 263 -28.51 15.35 2.08
N ARG A 264 -27.86 16.11 2.97
CA ARG A 264 -28.45 17.26 3.69
C ARG A 264 -28.25 18.56 2.90
N ASP A 265 -29.00 19.61 3.25
CA ASP A 265 -28.93 20.92 2.56
C ASP A 265 -27.70 21.73 3.01
N PRO A 266 -26.75 22.04 2.11
CA PRO A 266 -25.53 22.79 2.45
C PRO A 266 -25.69 24.31 2.36
N ARG A 267 -26.82 24.85 1.86
CA ARG A 267 -26.96 26.28 1.51
C ARG A 267 -26.75 27.23 2.70
N SER A 268 -27.22 26.85 3.88
CA SER A 268 -26.97 27.60 5.12
C SER A 268 -25.47 27.70 5.41
N CYS A 269 -24.71 26.62 5.18
CA CYS A 269 -23.26 26.60 5.35
C CYS A 269 -22.57 27.50 4.31
N TYR A 270 -22.99 27.47 3.03
CA TYR A 270 -22.46 28.38 2.01
C TYR A 270 -22.65 29.85 2.39
N SER A 271 -23.85 30.22 2.85
CA SER A 271 -24.15 31.58 3.28
C SER A 271 -23.32 32.01 4.49
N LEU A 272 -23.01 31.07 5.41
CA LEU A 272 -22.17 31.34 6.56
C LEU A 272 -20.70 31.56 6.14
N ILE A 273 -20.16 30.73 5.24
CA ILE A 273 -18.81 30.90 4.70
C ILE A 273 -18.70 32.25 3.97
N GLU A 274 -19.71 32.63 3.18
CA GLU A 274 -19.74 33.93 2.50
C GLU A 274 -19.74 35.10 3.50
N ARG A 275 -20.51 34.99 4.59
CA ARG A 275 -20.49 35.99 5.67
C ARG A 275 -19.14 36.05 6.38
N CYS A 276 -18.44 34.94 6.58
CA CYS A 276 -17.09 34.93 7.12
C CYS A 276 -16.11 35.72 6.23
N PHE A 277 -16.15 35.51 4.91
CA PHE A 277 -15.32 36.26 3.97
C PHE A 277 -15.74 37.73 3.84
N SER A 278 -17.00 38.08 4.12
CA SER A 278 -17.48 39.47 4.09
C SER A 278 -16.89 40.36 5.19
N ILE A 279 -16.15 39.82 6.16
CA ILE A 279 -15.39 40.60 7.16
C ILE A 279 -14.21 41.35 6.50
N ASP A 280 -13.77 40.93 5.31
CA ASP A 280 -12.67 41.55 4.54
C ASP A 280 -11.35 41.69 5.35
N ALA A 281 -11.08 40.71 6.21
CA ALA A 281 -9.84 40.65 7.00
C ALA A 281 -8.64 40.15 6.16
N PRO A 282 -7.44 40.75 6.28
CA PRO A 282 -6.26 40.34 5.51
C PRO A 282 -5.81 38.92 5.81
N GLU A 283 -6.03 38.43 7.04
CA GLU A 283 -5.66 37.09 7.47
C GLU A 283 -6.43 36.00 6.71
N LEU A 284 -7.61 36.31 6.15
CA LEU A 284 -8.42 35.37 5.37
C LEU A 284 -7.77 34.94 4.05
N LYS A 285 -6.79 35.70 3.55
CA LYS A 285 -5.96 35.30 2.40
C LYS A 285 -5.27 33.95 2.64
N THR A 286 -4.88 33.66 3.89
CA THR A 286 -4.19 32.40 4.24
C THR A 286 -5.07 31.16 4.11
N VAL A 287 -6.39 31.29 4.28
CA VAL A 287 -7.34 30.16 4.25
C VAL A 287 -8.16 30.07 2.98
N ALA A 288 -8.18 31.11 2.14
CA ALA A 288 -8.95 31.15 0.90
C ALA A 288 -8.64 29.92 0.00
N GLY A 289 -7.36 29.65 -0.24
CA GLY A 289 -6.93 28.49 -1.04
C GLY A 289 -7.32 27.13 -0.45
N LEU A 290 -7.10 26.91 0.84
CA LEU A 290 -7.48 25.68 1.54
C LEU A 290 -9.00 25.46 1.49
N THR A 291 -9.77 26.54 1.66
CA THR A 291 -11.24 26.50 1.60
C THR A 291 -11.72 26.11 0.21
N VAL A 292 -11.16 26.70 -0.85
CA VAL A 292 -11.48 26.33 -2.24
C VAL A 292 -11.12 24.87 -2.54
N MET A 293 -9.97 24.39 -2.04
CA MET A 293 -9.58 22.99 -2.18
C MET A 293 -10.58 22.04 -1.49
N LEU A 294 -10.99 22.34 -0.25
CA LEU A 294 -12.00 21.52 0.44
C LEU A 294 -13.37 21.57 -0.26
N LEU A 295 -13.81 22.75 -0.72
CA LEU A 295 -15.05 22.90 -1.50
C LEU A 295 -15.00 22.16 -2.85
N SER A 296 -13.82 22.02 -3.45
CA SER A 296 -13.67 21.26 -4.70
C SER A 296 -13.95 19.77 -4.52
N GLN A 297 -13.67 19.19 -3.36
CA GLN A 297 -14.04 17.79 -3.07
C GLN A 297 -15.55 17.59 -3.08
N ASN A 298 -16.31 18.60 -2.62
CA ASN A 298 -17.76 18.53 -2.56
C ASN A 298 -18.38 18.37 -3.95
N LEU A 299 -17.74 18.92 -4.99
CA LEU A 299 -18.25 18.87 -6.38
C LEU A 299 -18.43 17.46 -6.93
N ILE A 300 -17.75 16.45 -6.38
CA ILE A 300 -17.88 15.05 -6.79
C ILE A 300 -19.26 14.50 -6.38
N ASN A 301 -19.77 14.88 -5.21
CA ASN A 301 -21.00 14.35 -4.63
C ASN A 301 -22.17 15.35 -4.62
N THR A 302 -21.97 16.57 -5.13
CA THR A 302 -22.96 17.66 -5.08
C THR A 302 -24.12 17.44 -6.04
N SER A 303 -25.35 17.70 -5.58
CA SER A 303 -26.55 17.74 -6.41
C SER A 303 -26.61 19.01 -7.27
N ALA A 304 -27.19 18.91 -8.47
CA ALA A 304 -27.42 20.05 -9.36
C ALA A 304 -28.17 21.22 -8.70
N LEU A 305 -29.00 20.93 -7.68
CA LEU A 305 -29.75 21.93 -6.92
C LEU A 305 -28.86 22.98 -6.23
N TYR A 306 -27.69 22.56 -5.73
CA TYR A 306 -26.81 23.40 -4.90
C TYR A 306 -25.58 23.91 -5.67
N LEU A 307 -25.43 23.48 -6.92
CA LEU A 307 -24.23 23.69 -7.72
C LEU A 307 -24.01 25.17 -8.09
N HIS A 308 -25.10 25.91 -8.30
CA HIS A 308 -25.02 27.34 -8.65
C HIS A 308 -24.50 28.18 -7.48
N GLU A 309 -25.02 27.95 -6.28
CA GLU A 309 -24.60 28.61 -5.05
C GLU A 309 -23.15 28.27 -4.70
N LEU A 310 -22.74 27.00 -4.86
CA LEU A 310 -21.36 26.58 -4.65
C LEU A 310 -20.39 27.28 -5.62
N PHE A 311 -20.71 27.34 -6.93
CA PHE A 311 -19.85 28.05 -7.88
C PHE A 311 -19.81 29.55 -7.61
N ASN A 312 -20.92 30.19 -7.22
CA ASN A 312 -20.92 31.61 -6.85
C ASN A 312 -20.06 31.87 -5.60
N LEU A 313 -20.16 31.02 -4.58
CA LEU A 313 -19.33 31.12 -3.38
C LEU A 313 -17.84 31.06 -3.75
N CYS A 314 -17.43 30.05 -4.54
CA CYS A 314 -16.04 29.92 -4.96
C CYS A 314 -15.60 31.10 -5.83
N LEU A 315 -16.43 31.57 -6.77
CA LEU A 315 -16.13 32.74 -7.59
C LEU A 315 -15.92 34.00 -6.73
N ASN A 316 -16.74 34.20 -5.69
CA ASN A 316 -16.61 35.32 -4.76
C ASN A 316 -15.30 35.27 -3.96
N ILE A 317 -14.87 34.07 -3.54
CA ILE A 317 -13.59 33.89 -2.83
C ILE A 317 -12.40 34.15 -3.77
N ILE A 318 -12.41 33.53 -4.95
CA ILE A 318 -11.34 33.59 -5.96
C ILE A 318 -11.18 35.02 -6.51
N SER A 319 -12.26 35.77 -6.67
CA SER A 319 -12.18 37.15 -7.18
C SER A 319 -11.67 38.17 -6.17
N LYS A 320 -11.80 37.90 -4.86
CA LYS A 320 -11.45 38.84 -3.78
C LYS A 320 -10.09 38.58 -3.14
N TYR A 321 -9.65 37.32 -3.07
CA TYR A 321 -8.48 36.92 -2.29
C TYR A 321 -7.39 36.29 -3.15
N GLU A 322 -6.15 36.38 -2.67
CA GLU A 322 -5.02 35.63 -3.21
C GLU A 322 -5.06 34.18 -2.70
N TYR A 323 -4.65 33.24 -3.54
CA TYR A 323 -4.65 31.80 -3.25
C TYR A 323 -3.52 31.11 -4.00
N SER A 324 -3.12 29.92 -3.56
CA SER A 324 -2.16 29.10 -4.31
C SER A 324 -2.81 28.52 -5.57
N SER A 325 -2.06 28.53 -6.68
CA SER A 325 -2.53 28.14 -8.01
C SER A 325 -3.11 26.73 -8.03
N ILE A 326 -2.50 25.81 -7.28
CA ILE A 326 -2.91 24.40 -7.19
C ILE A 326 -4.36 24.24 -6.70
N CYS A 327 -4.82 25.11 -5.80
CA CYS A 327 -6.18 25.07 -5.26
C CYS A 327 -7.22 25.41 -6.34
N LEU A 328 -6.93 26.44 -7.16
CA LEU A 328 -7.80 26.79 -8.28
C LEU A 328 -7.74 25.74 -9.38
N SER A 329 -6.55 25.24 -9.69
CA SER A 329 -6.34 24.16 -10.66
C SER A 329 -7.16 22.92 -10.29
N ALA A 330 -7.10 22.49 -9.03
CA ALA A 330 -7.91 21.37 -8.53
C ALA A 330 -9.41 21.63 -8.67
N PHE A 331 -9.88 22.82 -8.26
CA PHE A 331 -11.28 23.20 -8.38
C PHE A 331 -11.76 23.18 -9.83
N VAL A 332 -10.98 23.76 -10.75
CA VAL A 332 -11.25 23.75 -12.19
C VAL A 332 -11.28 22.33 -12.72
N GLY A 333 -10.29 21.50 -12.37
CA GLY A 333 -10.20 20.12 -12.82
C GLY A 333 -11.43 19.29 -12.46
N ILE A 334 -11.94 19.40 -11.23
CA ILE A 334 -13.17 18.73 -10.83
C ILE A 334 -14.41 19.37 -11.47
N THR A 335 -14.42 20.69 -11.68
CA THR A 335 -15.51 21.41 -12.36
C THR A 335 -15.74 20.93 -13.82
N LEU A 336 -14.68 20.47 -14.50
CA LEU A 336 -14.77 19.99 -15.89
C LEU A 336 -15.76 18.84 -16.08
N GLN A 337 -16.00 18.00 -15.06
CA GLN A 337 -16.97 16.90 -15.17
C GLN A 337 -18.40 17.40 -15.41
N TRP A 338 -18.75 18.54 -14.81
CA TRP A 338 -20.05 19.18 -14.98
C TRP A 338 -20.17 19.88 -16.34
N LEU A 339 -19.06 20.39 -16.87
CA LEU A 339 -19.02 21.02 -18.19
C LEU A 339 -19.05 20.00 -19.33
N HIS A 340 -18.50 18.80 -19.11
CA HIS A 340 -18.47 17.74 -20.13
C HIS A 340 -19.85 17.14 -20.40
N LEU A 341 -20.68 17.01 -19.36
CA LEU A 341 -22.04 16.45 -19.43
C LEU A 341 -23.07 17.51 -19.00
N PRO A 342 -23.31 18.55 -19.84
CA PRO A 342 -24.25 19.60 -19.49
C PRO A 342 -25.69 19.07 -19.47
N SER A 343 -26.51 19.60 -18.55
CA SER A 343 -27.92 19.26 -18.43
C SER A 343 -28.78 20.51 -18.32
N TYR A 344 -30.08 20.39 -18.58
CA TYR A 344 -31.03 21.50 -18.37
C TYR A 344 -31.03 22.00 -16.92
N LEU A 345 -30.73 21.11 -15.96
CA LEU A 345 -30.69 21.44 -14.53
C LEU A 345 -29.46 22.25 -14.13
N THR A 346 -28.36 22.16 -14.89
CA THR A 346 -27.07 22.78 -14.51
C THR A 346 -26.78 24.08 -15.26
N ASN A 347 -27.61 24.51 -16.21
CA ASN A 347 -27.32 25.63 -17.12
C ASN A 347 -26.89 26.93 -16.40
N ASN A 348 -27.57 27.34 -15.33
CA ASN A 348 -27.20 28.53 -14.56
C ASN A 348 -25.86 28.37 -13.83
N ALA A 349 -25.60 27.18 -13.29
CA ALA A 349 -24.35 26.86 -12.62
C ALA A 349 -23.17 26.82 -13.62
N LEU A 350 -23.37 26.25 -14.81
CA LEU A 350 -22.33 26.13 -15.84
C LEU A 350 -21.85 27.48 -16.39
N LYS A 351 -22.72 28.50 -16.43
CA LYS A 351 -22.31 29.87 -16.78
C LYS A 351 -21.30 30.45 -15.80
N VAL A 352 -21.47 30.16 -14.51
CA VAL A 352 -20.54 30.59 -13.45
C VAL A 352 -19.26 29.76 -13.53
N ALA A 353 -19.38 28.44 -13.71
CA ALA A 353 -18.25 27.55 -13.90
C ALA A 353 -17.34 27.98 -15.07
N ALA A 354 -17.93 28.35 -16.22
CA ALA A 354 -17.17 28.84 -17.38
C ALA A 354 -16.34 30.08 -17.03
N LYS A 355 -16.89 31.03 -16.28
CA LYS A 355 -16.13 32.20 -15.81
C LYS A 355 -14.95 31.82 -14.92
N ILE A 356 -15.11 30.82 -14.04
CA ILE A 356 -14.02 30.33 -13.18
C ILE A 356 -12.90 29.70 -14.03
N VAL A 357 -13.27 28.94 -15.07
CA VAL A 357 -12.30 28.39 -16.04
C VAL A 357 -11.58 29.52 -16.78
N ASP A 358 -12.30 30.56 -17.22
CA ASP A 358 -11.71 31.72 -17.89
C ASP A 358 -10.72 32.46 -16.97
N ILE A 359 -11.05 32.62 -15.67
CA ILE A 359 -10.14 33.20 -14.68
C ILE A 359 -8.86 32.36 -14.61
N HIS A 360 -8.97 31.05 -14.39
CA HIS A 360 -7.81 30.15 -14.37
C HIS A 360 -7.00 30.23 -15.68
N GLN A 361 -7.67 30.43 -16.82
CA GLN A 361 -6.98 30.55 -18.10
C GLN A 361 -6.21 31.88 -18.26
N ASN A 362 -6.71 32.96 -17.67
CA ASN A 362 -6.15 34.30 -17.82
C ASN A 362 -5.20 34.69 -16.68
N THR A 363 -5.23 33.98 -15.54
CA THR A 363 -4.31 34.24 -14.42
C THR A 363 -2.87 33.89 -14.82
N GLN A 364 -2.00 34.91 -14.81
CA GLN A 364 -0.55 34.82 -15.02
C GLN A 364 0.25 35.31 -13.79
N SER A 365 -0.44 35.58 -12.67
CA SER A 365 0.22 36.11 -11.47
C SER A 365 1.12 35.05 -10.81
N PRO A 366 2.34 35.42 -10.37
CA PRO A 366 3.19 34.51 -9.61
C PRO A 366 2.46 34.09 -8.31
N ASP A 367 2.55 32.79 -7.98
CA ASP A 367 1.89 32.24 -6.79
C ASP A 367 2.51 32.84 -5.51
N PRO A 368 1.73 33.49 -4.64
CA PRO A 368 2.21 34.27 -3.49
C PRO A 368 3.11 33.49 -2.52
N GLY A 369 3.00 32.16 -2.45
CA GLY A 369 3.86 31.31 -1.60
C GLY A 369 3.68 31.56 -0.10
N LEU A 370 3.83 30.50 0.70
CA LEU A 370 3.83 30.55 2.17
C LEU A 370 2.51 30.99 2.84
N LEU A 371 1.39 31.06 2.11
CA LEU A 371 0.08 31.38 2.68
C LEU A 371 -0.32 30.34 3.72
N ILE A 372 -0.08 29.05 3.45
CA ILE A 372 -0.44 27.97 4.36
C ILE A 372 0.54 27.86 5.54
N ALA A 373 1.81 28.23 5.34
CA ALA A 373 2.79 28.25 6.42
C ALA A 373 2.38 29.24 7.53
N ASN A 374 1.77 30.37 7.16
CA ASN A 374 1.29 31.38 8.11
C ASN A 374 0.13 30.88 8.99
N LEU A 375 -0.59 29.81 8.62
CA LEU A 375 -1.62 29.21 9.46
C LEU A 375 -1.07 28.47 10.70
N LYS A 376 0.25 28.24 10.75
CA LYS A 376 0.91 27.65 11.92
C LYS A 376 0.83 28.52 13.17
N SER A 377 0.77 29.84 13.00
CA SER A 377 0.69 30.77 14.14
C SER A 377 -0.68 30.78 14.82
N ASN A 378 -1.73 30.32 14.15
CA ASN A 378 -3.08 30.31 14.71
C ASN A 378 -3.32 29.05 15.57
N GLU A 379 -3.26 29.21 16.89
CA GLU A 379 -3.44 28.12 17.86
C GLU A 379 -4.79 27.42 17.75
N THR A 380 -5.85 28.20 17.47
CA THR A 380 -7.22 27.68 17.31
C THR A 380 -7.29 26.76 16.10
N PHE A 381 -6.67 27.15 14.99
CA PHE A 381 -6.60 26.32 13.79
C PHE A 381 -5.77 25.06 14.04
N GLN A 382 -4.60 25.17 14.68
CA GLN A 382 -3.78 24.00 15.01
C GLN A 382 -4.53 22.98 15.91
N ALA A 383 -5.37 23.45 16.83
CA ALA A 383 -6.20 22.58 17.65
C ALA A 383 -7.22 21.79 16.82
N LEU A 384 -7.88 22.43 15.85
CA LEU A 384 -8.89 21.80 14.99
C LEU A 384 -8.27 20.86 13.95
N VAL A 385 -7.21 21.30 13.28
CA VAL A 385 -6.52 20.54 12.22
C VAL A 385 -5.99 19.22 12.72
N GLN A 386 -5.47 19.17 13.94
CA GLN A 386 -4.93 17.93 14.51
C GLN A 386 -6.01 16.93 14.94
N VAL A 387 -7.26 17.36 15.00
CA VAL A 387 -8.40 16.51 15.41
C VAL A 387 -9.22 16.06 14.20
N ASP A 388 -9.05 16.66 13.03
CA ASP A 388 -9.76 16.30 11.81
C ASP A 388 -8.84 15.72 10.74
N LYS A 389 -9.15 14.50 10.28
CA LYS A 389 -8.33 13.74 9.33
C LYS A 389 -8.17 14.50 8.00
N ASP A 390 -9.27 14.85 7.35
CA ASP A 390 -9.23 15.39 5.99
C ASP A 390 -8.69 16.82 5.98
N LEU A 391 -9.05 17.63 6.98
CA LEU A 391 -8.48 18.96 7.14
C LEU A 391 -6.94 18.90 7.30
N TYR A 392 -6.42 17.95 8.08
CA TYR A 392 -4.99 17.71 8.21
C TYR A 392 -4.32 17.32 6.89
N ILE A 393 -4.92 16.36 6.16
CA ILE A 393 -4.38 15.86 4.89
C ILE A 393 -4.17 17.04 3.93
N TYR A 394 -5.20 17.84 3.67
CA TYR A 394 -5.11 18.95 2.72
C TYR A 394 -4.21 20.09 3.21
N TYR A 395 -4.26 20.43 4.49
CA TYR A 395 -3.35 21.41 5.08
C TYR A 395 -1.88 20.99 4.90
N LYS A 396 -1.55 19.73 5.20
CA LYS A 396 -0.18 19.23 5.12
C LYS A 396 0.32 19.10 3.68
N LEU A 397 -0.53 18.64 2.76
CA LEU A 397 -0.21 18.56 1.33
C LEU A 397 0.09 19.94 0.76
N LEU A 398 -0.78 20.92 1.01
CA LEU A 398 -0.59 22.29 0.50
C LEU A 398 0.64 22.96 1.13
N ASN A 399 0.86 22.80 2.44
CA ASN A 399 2.07 23.31 3.09
C ASN A 399 3.36 22.72 2.50
N THR A 400 3.33 21.45 2.08
CA THR A 400 4.50 20.76 1.50
C THR A 400 4.66 21.10 0.02
N TRP A 401 3.56 21.28 -0.71
CA TRP A 401 3.58 21.77 -2.08
C TRP A 401 4.17 23.20 -2.16
N GLU A 402 3.69 24.12 -1.33
CA GLU A 402 4.18 25.51 -1.29
C GLU A 402 5.67 25.60 -0.92
N SER A 403 6.20 24.65 -0.14
CA SER A 403 7.61 24.66 0.27
C SER A 403 8.56 24.00 -0.73
N LEU A 404 8.06 23.08 -1.57
CA LEU A 404 8.86 22.31 -2.53
C LEU A 404 8.72 22.79 -3.97
N LYS A 405 7.76 23.68 -4.28
CA LYS A 405 7.47 24.13 -5.65
C LYS A 405 8.70 24.65 -6.40
N ASP A 406 9.67 25.24 -5.68
CA ASP A 406 10.89 25.82 -6.26
C ASP A 406 12.03 24.78 -6.43
N ASN A 407 11.86 23.54 -5.96
CA ASN A 407 12.87 22.47 -6.02
C ASN A 407 12.31 21.20 -6.70
N ASP A 408 12.52 21.12 -8.01
CA ASP A 408 12.03 20.03 -8.87
C ASP A 408 12.44 18.62 -8.40
N ASP A 409 13.69 18.44 -7.95
CA ASP A 409 14.20 17.12 -7.56
C ASP A 409 13.52 16.61 -6.28
N LYS A 410 13.39 17.48 -5.27
CA LYS A 410 12.68 17.14 -4.02
C LYS A 410 11.18 16.97 -4.24
N LEU A 411 10.59 17.78 -5.12
CA LEU A 411 9.18 17.66 -5.49
C LEU A 411 8.92 16.31 -6.18
N LYS A 412 9.82 15.90 -7.09
CA LYS A 412 9.75 14.60 -7.76
C LYS A 412 9.85 13.44 -6.78
N SER A 413 10.84 13.44 -5.88
CA SER A 413 10.97 12.37 -4.88
C SER A 413 9.77 12.30 -3.94
N TRP A 414 9.22 13.45 -3.54
CA TRP A 414 8.03 13.50 -2.70
C TRP A 414 6.79 12.93 -3.38
N ILE A 415 6.56 13.29 -4.65
CA ILE A 415 5.45 12.73 -5.44
C ILE A 415 5.63 11.23 -5.68
N GLU A 416 6.85 10.75 -5.93
CA GLU A 416 7.12 9.31 -5.98
C GLU A 416 6.76 8.60 -4.66
N GLY A 417 7.00 9.25 -3.53
CA GLY A 417 6.50 8.83 -2.22
C GLY A 417 4.97 8.72 -2.19
N LEU A 418 4.23 9.74 -2.63
CA LEU A 418 2.76 9.72 -2.71
C LEU A 418 2.22 8.60 -3.64
N LEU A 419 2.92 8.32 -4.73
CA LEU A 419 2.58 7.26 -5.70
C LEU A 419 2.80 5.85 -5.14
N SER A 420 3.67 5.70 -4.13
CA SER A 420 3.97 4.42 -3.50
C SER A 420 2.93 3.96 -2.47
N VAL A 421 2.00 4.84 -2.07
CA VAL A 421 1.02 4.57 -1.00
C VAL A 421 -0.13 3.68 -1.47
N ASN A 422 -0.99 3.23 -0.55
CA ASN A 422 -2.16 2.39 -0.86
C ASN A 422 -3.17 3.11 -1.77
N ASP A 423 -3.91 2.33 -2.55
CA ASP A 423 -4.86 2.83 -3.55
C ASP A 423 -6.03 3.59 -2.91
N GLN A 424 -6.45 3.23 -1.69
CA GLN A 424 -7.49 3.94 -0.98
C GLN A 424 -7.08 5.38 -0.62
N LEU A 425 -5.85 5.61 -0.13
CA LEU A 425 -5.38 6.98 0.12
C LEU A 425 -5.22 7.73 -1.20
N LYS A 426 -4.70 7.09 -2.26
CA LYS A 426 -4.61 7.72 -3.59
C LYS A 426 -5.97 8.20 -4.10
N LEU A 427 -7.06 7.50 -3.79
CA LEU A 427 -8.43 7.95 -4.09
C LEU A 427 -8.86 9.15 -3.23
N GLU A 428 -8.50 9.20 -1.94
CA GLU A 428 -8.76 10.37 -1.08
C GLU A 428 -8.00 11.63 -1.57
N LEU A 429 -6.84 11.43 -2.20
CA LEU A 429 -6.00 12.46 -2.80
C LEU A 429 -6.36 12.82 -4.25
N LEU A 430 -7.43 12.24 -4.80
CA LEU A 430 -7.83 12.43 -6.21
C LEU A 430 -7.90 13.91 -6.60
N THR A 431 -8.52 14.73 -5.76
CA THR A 431 -8.68 16.17 -5.98
C THR A 431 -7.33 16.89 -6.11
N PHE A 432 -6.37 16.54 -5.25
CA PHE A 432 -5.02 17.10 -5.32
C PHE A 432 -4.29 16.67 -6.60
N PHE A 433 -4.33 15.38 -6.94
CA PHE A 433 -3.71 14.87 -8.17
C PHE A 433 -4.32 15.47 -9.44
N VAL A 434 -5.63 15.66 -9.47
CA VAL A 434 -6.31 16.39 -10.56
C VAL A 434 -5.78 17.80 -10.66
N GLY A 435 -5.61 18.50 -9.51
CA GLY A 435 -4.96 19.79 -9.43
C GLY A 435 -3.57 19.81 -10.06
N VAL A 436 -2.70 18.88 -9.66
CA VAL A 436 -1.32 18.76 -10.17
C VAL A 436 -1.30 18.55 -11.68
N VAL A 437 -2.24 17.75 -12.21
CA VAL A 437 -2.38 17.60 -13.65
C VAL A 437 -2.78 18.92 -14.27
N THR A 438 -3.88 19.54 -13.84
CA THR A 438 -4.40 20.79 -14.45
C THR A 438 -3.45 21.99 -14.37
N GLU A 439 -2.55 22.00 -13.41
CA GLU A 439 -1.54 23.04 -13.23
C GLU A 439 -0.70 23.27 -14.51
N ARG A 440 -0.30 24.52 -14.73
CA ARG A 440 0.43 24.95 -15.95
C ARG A 440 1.93 24.73 -15.82
N GLU A 441 2.49 25.11 -14.68
CA GLU A 441 3.92 25.15 -14.42
C GLU A 441 4.35 23.98 -13.53
N VAL A 442 4.34 22.78 -14.09
CA VAL A 442 4.85 21.58 -13.42
C VAL A 442 5.80 20.82 -14.34
N ASN A 443 6.86 20.28 -13.76
CA ASN A 443 7.84 19.44 -14.44
C ASN A 443 7.16 18.33 -15.26
N LEU A 444 7.65 18.09 -16.47
CA LEU A 444 7.06 17.11 -17.39
C LEU A 444 6.98 15.70 -16.79
N ASP A 445 8.02 15.24 -16.10
CA ASP A 445 8.06 13.86 -15.55
C ASP A 445 6.98 13.66 -14.48
N ILE A 446 6.79 14.67 -13.61
CA ILE A 446 5.75 14.66 -12.58
C ILE A 446 4.36 14.55 -13.22
N VAL A 447 4.06 15.42 -14.19
CA VAL A 447 2.74 15.43 -14.85
C VAL A 447 2.46 14.09 -15.53
N LEU A 448 3.44 13.49 -16.22
CA LEU A 448 3.26 12.19 -16.88
C LEU A 448 3.00 11.07 -15.87
N LYS A 449 3.71 11.04 -14.73
CA LYS A 449 3.50 10.05 -13.67
C LYS A 449 2.12 10.20 -13.02
N VAL A 450 1.69 11.43 -12.73
CA VAL A 450 0.36 11.67 -12.13
C VAL A 450 -0.76 11.37 -13.12
N ILE A 451 -0.60 11.64 -14.42
CA ILE A 451 -1.59 11.22 -15.44
C ILE A 451 -1.73 9.70 -15.45
N ARG A 452 -0.62 8.95 -15.42
CA ARG A 452 -0.66 7.48 -15.36
C ARG A 452 -1.37 7.00 -14.10
N LEU A 453 -1.07 7.59 -12.95
CA LEU A 453 -1.78 7.29 -11.70
C LEU A 453 -3.30 7.53 -11.84
N LEU A 454 -3.73 8.69 -12.32
CA LEU A 454 -5.17 9.00 -12.48
C LEU A 454 -5.87 8.00 -13.40
N VAL A 455 -5.18 7.57 -14.47
CA VAL A 455 -5.68 6.53 -15.37
C VAL A 455 -5.76 5.19 -14.64
N ASP A 456 -4.74 4.79 -13.88
CA ASP A 456 -4.73 3.53 -13.13
C ASP A 456 -5.79 3.49 -12.01
N LEU A 457 -6.10 4.61 -11.36
CA LEU A 457 -7.15 4.71 -10.35
C LEU A 457 -8.55 4.36 -10.88
N VAL A 458 -8.78 4.47 -12.19
CA VAL A 458 -10.04 4.03 -12.81
C VAL A 458 -10.21 2.51 -12.71
N ARG A 459 -9.12 1.74 -12.61
CA ARG A 459 -9.18 0.28 -12.38
C ARG A 459 -9.62 -0.05 -10.96
N VAL A 460 -9.28 0.81 -9.99
CA VAL A 460 -9.66 0.67 -8.57
C VAL A 460 -11.12 1.08 -8.37
N LYS A 461 -11.51 2.28 -8.82
CA LYS A 461 -12.88 2.80 -8.71
C LYS A 461 -13.39 3.32 -10.05
N LYS A 462 -14.31 2.58 -10.67
CA LYS A 462 -14.83 2.86 -12.03
C LYS A 462 -15.45 4.26 -12.18
N GLU A 463 -16.11 4.77 -11.15
CA GLU A 463 -16.73 6.11 -11.14
C GLU A 463 -15.74 7.24 -11.42
N VAL A 464 -14.46 7.06 -11.06
CA VAL A 464 -13.39 8.04 -11.28
C VAL A 464 -13.21 8.37 -12.76
N SER A 465 -13.58 7.45 -13.68
CA SER A 465 -13.54 7.70 -15.12
C SER A 465 -14.38 8.90 -15.57
N VAL A 466 -15.48 9.23 -14.87
CA VAL A 466 -16.34 10.37 -15.20
C VAL A 466 -15.64 11.69 -14.86
N THR A 467 -14.86 11.71 -13.79
CA THR A 467 -14.06 12.88 -13.38
C THR A 467 -12.79 13.03 -14.22
N VAL A 468 -12.09 11.92 -14.49
CA VAL A 468 -10.78 11.95 -15.18
C VAL A 468 -10.89 12.21 -16.68
N LEU A 469 -11.92 11.68 -17.37
CA LEU A 469 -12.09 11.89 -18.81
C LEU A 469 -12.08 13.39 -19.21
N PRO A 470 -12.91 14.27 -18.62
CA PRO A 470 -12.87 15.71 -18.87
C PRO A 470 -11.50 16.35 -18.65
N VAL A 471 -10.77 15.94 -17.60
CA VAL A 471 -9.43 16.45 -17.27
C VAL A 471 -8.43 16.09 -18.38
N LEU A 472 -8.46 14.84 -18.86
CA LEU A 472 -7.61 14.42 -19.99
C LEU A 472 -7.94 15.21 -21.26
N LEU A 473 -9.23 15.44 -21.56
CA LEU A 473 -9.65 16.20 -22.74
C LEU A 473 -9.24 17.67 -22.66
N TYR A 474 -9.36 18.29 -21.48
CA TYR A 474 -8.89 19.64 -21.23
C TYR A 474 -7.38 19.76 -21.47
N LYS A 475 -6.59 18.78 -21.00
CA LYS A 475 -5.15 18.75 -21.27
C LYS A 475 -4.79 18.51 -22.72
N ILE A 476 -5.51 17.65 -23.44
CA ILE A 476 -5.30 17.45 -24.87
C ILE A 476 -5.53 18.75 -25.65
N ALA A 477 -6.56 19.51 -25.28
CA ALA A 477 -6.91 20.78 -25.92
C ALA A 477 -5.92 21.90 -25.61
N ASN A 478 -5.52 22.06 -24.33
CA ASN A 478 -4.85 23.28 -23.86
C ASN A 478 -3.34 23.13 -23.55
N ASP A 479 -2.80 21.93 -23.36
CA ASP A 479 -1.35 21.77 -23.10
C ASP A 479 -0.55 21.99 -24.41
N VAL A 480 0.67 22.50 -24.31
CA VAL A 480 1.56 22.70 -25.46
C VAL A 480 2.44 21.47 -25.69
N ARG A 481 2.70 20.67 -24.65
CA ARG A 481 3.69 19.59 -24.65
C ARG A 481 3.15 18.33 -25.33
N PRO A 482 3.77 17.82 -26.41
CA PRO A 482 3.28 16.63 -27.12
C PRO A 482 3.25 15.34 -26.28
N ALA A 483 4.23 15.17 -25.37
CA ALA A 483 4.31 14.00 -24.49
C ALA A 483 3.09 13.88 -23.56
N VAL A 484 2.62 15.01 -22.99
CA VAL A 484 1.42 15.07 -22.15
C VAL A 484 0.18 14.68 -22.95
N LYS A 485 -0.01 15.27 -24.14
CA LYS A 485 -1.13 14.91 -25.04
C LYS A 485 -1.13 13.44 -25.39
N MET A 486 0.04 12.88 -25.66
CA MET A 486 0.20 11.46 -26.01
C MET A 486 -0.22 10.55 -24.86
N GLU A 487 0.23 10.81 -23.62
CA GLU A 487 -0.18 10.01 -22.46
C GLU A 487 -1.68 10.18 -22.15
N CYS A 488 -2.25 11.38 -22.27
CA CYS A 488 -3.69 11.59 -22.15
C CYS A 488 -4.48 10.78 -23.18
N LEU A 489 -4.04 10.77 -24.45
CA LEU A 489 -4.68 9.99 -25.51
C LEU A 489 -4.62 8.49 -25.24
N LYS A 490 -3.49 7.97 -24.75
CA LYS A 490 -3.35 6.56 -24.33
C LYS A 490 -4.28 6.18 -23.17
N GLY A 491 -4.64 7.13 -22.31
CA GLY A 491 -5.57 6.92 -21.19
C GLY A 491 -7.06 6.87 -21.58
N LEU A 492 -7.44 7.47 -22.72
CA LEU A 492 -8.85 7.58 -23.14
C LEU A 492 -9.59 6.24 -23.24
N PRO A 493 -9.02 5.16 -23.82
CA PRO A 493 -9.71 3.87 -23.93
C PRO A 493 -10.11 3.26 -22.60
N LEU A 494 -9.36 3.51 -21.53
CA LEU A 494 -9.68 3.02 -20.18
C LEU A 494 -10.87 3.76 -19.55
N MET A 495 -11.14 5.00 -19.98
CA MET A 495 -12.31 5.76 -19.53
C MET A 495 -13.63 5.12 -20.00
N ALA A 496 -13.57 4.23 -20.99
CA ALA A 496 -14.70 3.42 -21.41
C ALA A 496 -15.03 2.29 -20.41
N THR A 497 -14.43 2.21 -19.22
CA THR A 497 -14.97 1.34 -18.16
C THR A 497 -16.41 1.71 -17.79
N THR A 498 -16.76 2.99 -17.89
CA THR A 498 -18.13 3.51 -17.75
C THR A 498 -18.82 3.59 -19.11
N LYS A 499 -20.02 3.00 -19.20
CA LYS A 499 -20.77 2.87 -20.46
C LYS A 499 -21.19 4.23 -21.05
N GLU A 500 -21.48 5.20 -20.19
CA GLU A 500 -21.92 6.55 -20.59
C GLU A 500 -20.81 7.35 -21.31
N ASN A 501 -19.54 7.02 -21.07
CA ASN A 501 -18.41 7.71 -21.70
C ASN A 501 -18.20 7.28 -23.17
N VAL A 502 -18.78 6.16 -23.60
CA VAL A 502 -18.48 5.53 -24.90
C VAL A 502 -18.88 6.42 -26.08
N PRO A 503 -20.10 7.00 -26.14
CA PRO A 503 -20.49 7.86 -27.26
C PRO A 503 -19.57 9.09 -27.38
N ALA A 504 -19.19 9.69 -26.25
CA ALA A 504 -18.27 10.82 -26.21
C ALA A 504 -16.88 10.42 -26.74
N LEU A 505 -16.34 9.30 -26.26
CA LEU A 505 -15.03 8.77 -26.72
C LEU A 505 -15.02 8.46 -28.21
N VAL A 506 -16.04 7.78 -28.73
CA VAL A 506 -16.16 7.47 -30.16
C VAL A 506 -16.27 8.75 -30.98
N ALA A 507 -17.06 9.73 -30.54
CA ALA A 507 -17.16 11.02 -31.23
C ALA A 507 -15.82 11.77 -31.26
N ILE A 508 -15.04 11.71 -30.19
CA ILE A 508 -13.70 12.33 -30.12
C ILE A 508 -12.72 11.61 -31.05
N LEU A 509 -12.66 10.28 -31.02
CA LEU A 509 -11.80 9.51 -31.92
C LEU A 509 -12.19 9.72 -33.39
N ASN A 510 -13.48 9.81 -33.71
CA ASN A 510 -13.95 10.13 -35.06
C ASN A 510 -13.56 11.55 -35.49
N LYS A 511 -13.63 12.54 -34.60
CA LYS A 511 -13.13 13.90 -34.87
C LYS A 511 -11.63 13.91 -35.14
N LEU A 512 -10.85 13.12 -34.39
CA LEU A 512 -9.41 12.96 -34.62
C LEU A 512 -9.12 12.24 -35.96
N LYS A 513 -9.93 11.25 -36.34
CA LYS A 513 -9.90 10.57 -37.65
C LYS A 513 -10.11 11.56 -38.79
N VAL A 514 -11.15 12.39 -38.71
CA VAL A 514 -11.49 13.39 -39.76
C VAL A 514 -10.47 14.52 -39.81
N GLY A 515 -10.07 15.07 -38.67
CA GLY A 515 -9.15 16.20 -38.60
C GLY A 515 -7.69 15.88 -38.92
N ARG A 516 -7.35 14.59 -39.16
CA ARG A 516 -5.97 14.09 -39.31
C ARG A 516 -5.03 14.56 -38.18
N GLY A 517 -5.57 14.78 -36.98
CA GLY A 517 -4.82 15.30 -35.85
C GLY A 517 -3.82 14.29 -35.26
N VAL A 518 -4.00 13.00 -35.57
CA VAL A 518 -3.15 11.91 -35.09
C VAL A 518 -2.96 10.87 -36.21
N PRO A 519 -1.80 10.19 -36.31
CA PRO A 519 -1.59 9.16 -37.32
C PRO A 519 -2.64 8.03 -37.24
N THR A 520 -3.07 7.52 -38.40
CA THR A 520 -4.05 6.43 -38.48
C THR A 520 -3.56 5.16 -37.77
N SER A 521 -2.26 4.88 -37.77
CA SER A 521 -1.64 3.78 -37.01
C SER A 521 -1.94 3.88 -35.51
N PHE A 522 -1.78 5.09 -34.94
CA PHE A 522 -2.08 5.33 -33.53
C PHE A 522 -3.59 5.30 -33.24
N LEU A 523 -4.44 5.79 -34.16
CA LEU A 523 -5.89 5.66 -34.02
C LEU A 523 -6.33 4.19 -33.95
N ILE A 524 -5.75 3.32 -34.78
CA ILE A 524 -6.02 1.87 -34.72
C ILE A 524 -5.63 1.32 -33.34
N MET A 525 -4.48 1.72 -32.78
CA MET A 525 -4.08 1.32 -31.42
C MET A 525 -5.08 1.78 -30.36
N LEU A 526 -5.59 3.02 -30.45
CA LEU A 526 -6.62 3.52 -29.54
C LEU A 526 -7.94 2.75 -29.66
N TYR A 527 -8.42 2.49 -30.89
CA TYR A 527 -9.61 1.66 -31.10
C TYR A 527 -9.39 0.21 -30.66
N THR A 528 -8.17 -0.31 -30.75
CA THR A 528 -7.82 -1.64 -30.23
C THR A 528 -8.00 -1.66 -28.73
N SER A 529 -7.34 -0.76 -28.02
CA SER A 529 -7.47 -0.66 -26.57
C SER A 529 -8.91 -0.38 -26.14
N LEU A 530 -9.68 0.38 -26.92
CA LEU A 530 -11.11 0.63 -26.65
C LEU A 530 -11.96 -0.63 -26.84
N ALA A 531 -11.63 -1.47 -27.82
CA ALA A 531 -12.28 -2.77 -28.02
C ALA A 531 -11.86 -3.80 -26.96
N GLU A 532 -10.66 -3.68 -26.38
CA GLU A 532 -10.22 -4.47 -25.22
C GLU A 532 -11.03 -4.12 -23.97
N THR A 533 -11.22 -2.83 -23.69
CA THR A 533 -11.98 -2.37 -22.51
C THR A 533 -13.48 -2.58 -22.66
N GLN A 534 -14.02 -2.39 -23.87
CA GLN A 534 -15.42 -2.66 -24.17
C GLN A 534 -15.63 -3.41 -25.48
N ALA A 535 -16.19 -4.62 -25.38
CA ALA A 535 -16.51 -5.47 -26.52
C ALA A 535 -17.42 -4.80 -27.58
N ARG A 536 -18.31 -3.89 -27.17
CA ARG A 536 -19.25 -3.17 -28.07
C ARG A 536 -18.55 -2.22 -29.04
N CYS A 537 -17.31 -1.83 -28.76
CA CYS A 537 -16.55 -0.91 -29.61
C CYS A 537 -15.83 -1.62 -30.77
N PHE A 538 -15.91 -2.95 -30.83
CA PHE A 538 -15.27 -3.74 -31.90
C PHE A 538 -15.69 -3.36 -33.33
N PRO A 539 -16.97 -3.05 -33.63
CA PRO A 539 -17.35 -2.63 -34.98
C PRO A 539 -16.59 -1.38 -35.46
N TYR A 540 -16.29 -0.43 -34.58
CA TYR A 540 -15.50 0.76 -34.92
C TYR A 540 -14.05 0.41 -35.25
N LEU A 541 -13.48 -0.58 -34.55
CA LEU A 541 -12.16 -1.11 -34.89
C LEU A 541 -12.21 -1.81 -36.25
N GLN A 542 -13.22 -2.62 -36.52
CA GLN A 542 -13.37 -3.33 -37.79
C GLN A 542 -13.48 -2.36 -38.98
N GLU A 543 -14.26 -1.28 -38.84
CA GLU A 543 -14.32 -0.19 -39.82
C GLU A 543 -12.94 0.44 -40.03
N ALA A 544 -12.21 0.76 -38.95
CA ALA A 544 -10.86 1.33 -39.03
C ALA A 544 -9.83 0.37 -39.66
N LEU A 545 -10.02 -0.95 -39.52
CA LEU A 545 -9.19 -1.96 -40.16
C LEU A 545 -9.53 -2.12 -41.65
N GLY A 546 -10.81 -1.96 -42.03
CA GLY A 546 -11.32 -2.07 -43.41
C GLY A 546 -11.08 -0.84 -44.28
N ASP A 547 -11.15 0.37 -43.71
CA ASP A 547 -10.85 1.63 -44.40
C ASP A 547 -9.35 1.72 -44.75
N ALA A 548 -8.99 1.35 -45.98
CA ALA A 548 -7.64 1.53 -46.52
C ALA A 548 -7.70 2.31 -47.83
N PRO A 549 -7.31 3.60 -47.86
CA PRO A 549 -6.95 4.23 -49.12
C PRO A 549 -5.72 3.50 -49.69
N PRO A 550 -5.72 3.12 -50.98
CA PRO A 550 -4.72 2.24 -51.58
C PRO A 550 -3.33 2.87 -51.80
N ALA A 551 -2.94 3.93 -51.09
CA ALA A 551 -1.86 4.81 -51.53
C ALA A 551 -0.79 5.23 -50.51
N GLU A 552 -0.74 4.72 -49.28
CA GLU A 552 0.41 5.01 -48.39
C GLU A 552 1.01 3.73 -47.78
N LEU A 553 2.15 3.29 -48.34
CA LEU A 553 3.07 2.30 -47.78
C LEU A 553 3.73 2.82 -46.49
N LYS A 554 2.95 3.05 -45.44
CA LYS A 554 3.48 3.24 -44.08
C LYS A 554 3.43 1.90 -43.38
N TRP A 555 4.57 1.22 -43.29
CA TRP A 555 4.76 -0.02 -42.52
C TRP A 555 4.18 0.06 -41.09
N GLU A 556 4.12 1.27 -40.51
CA GLU A 556 3.48 1.58 -39.23
C GLU A 556 1.98 1.24 -39.21
N LEU A 557 1.26 1.47 -40.32
CA LEU A 557 -0.16 1.18 -40.43
C LEU A 557 -0.40 -0.33 -40.46
N ASP A 558 0.38 -1.05 -41.27
CA ASP A 558 0.30 -2.51 -41.35
C ASP A 558 0.72 -3.18 -40.04
N ALA A 559 1.73 -2.65 -39.35
CA ALA A 559 2.14 -3.11 -38.03
C ALA A 559 1.04 -2.87 -36.98
N ALA A 560 0.41 -1.69 -36.97
CA ALA A 560 -0.70 -1.39 -36.06
C ALA A 560 -1.91 -2.30 -36.32
N ARG A 561 -2.25 -2.56 -37.59
CA ARG A 561 -3.31 -3.50 -37.98
C ARG A 561 -3.00 -4.92 -37.49
N ALA A 562 -1.78 -5.40 -37.73
CA ALA A 562 -1.39 -6.75 -37.31
C ALA A 562 -1.39 -6.89 -35.79
N HIS A 563 -0.93 -5.86 -35.05
CA HIS A 563 -0.99 -5.84 -33.60
C HIS A 563 -2.43 -5.84 -33.06
N ALA A 564 -3.30 -5.02 -33.66
CA ALA A 564 -4.72 -4.98 -33.32
C ALA A 564 -5.38 -6.35 -33.48
N VAL A 565 -5.13 -7.01 -34.61
CA VAL A 565 -5.66 -8.34 -34.91
C VAL A 565 -5.12 -9.38 -33.91
N LEU A 566 -3.82 -9.40 -33.65
CA LEU A 566 -3.20 -10.29 -32.67
C LEU A 566 -3.86 -10.14 -31.30
N LYS A 567 -4.00 -8.91 -30.79
CA LYS A 567 -4.60 -8.66 -29.46
C LYS A 567 -6.03 -9.14 -29.35
N ILE A 568 -6.87 -8.90 -30.36
CA ILE A 568 -8.25 -9.38 -30.35
C ILE A 568 -8.31 -10.91 -30.48
N CYS A 569 -7.44 -11.54 -31.29
CA CYS A 569 -7.36 -12.99 -31.40
C CYS A 569 -6.89 -13.65 -30.09
N GLU A 570 -5.98 -13.03 -29.33
CA GLU A 570 -5.56 -13.50 -28.00
C GLU A 570 -6.70 -13.41 -26.96
N LEU A 571 -7.45 -12.32 -26.96
CA LEU A 571 -8.49 -12.07 -25.95
C LEU A 571 -9.81 -12.81 -26.23
N ARG A 572 -10.24 -12.84 -27.49
CA ARG A 572 -11.55 -13.36 -27.93
C ARG A 572 -11.43 -14.16 -29.24
N PRO A 573 -10.74 -15.31 -29.22
CA PRO A 573 -10.45 -16.08 -30.44
C PRO A 573 -11.71 -16.63 -31.13
N THR A 574 -12.74 -17.04 -30.39
CA THR A 574 -13.91 -17.76 -30.92
C THR A 574 -15.06 -16.88 -31.41
N SER A 575 -15.10 -15.61 -31.00
CA SER A 575 -16.16 -14.66 -31.40
C SER A 575 -15.61 -13.67 -32.43
N ASN A 576 -14.90 -12.66 -31.92
CA ASN A 576 -14.39 -11.57 -32.75
C ASN A 576 -13.17 -11.97 -33.58
N GLY A 577 -12.37 -12.94 -33.11
CA GLY A 577 -11.18 -13.42 -33.82
C GLY A 577 -11.48 -14.07 -35.18
N LEU A 578 -12.62 -14.75 -35.33
CA LEU A 578 -13.03 -15.40 -36.58
C LEU A 578 -13.30 -14.40 -37.70
N GLU A 579 -13.91 -13.25 -37.38
CA GLU A 579 -14.22 -12.20 -38.35
C GLU A 579 -12.94 -11.54 -38.91
N LEU A 580 -11.84 -11.60 -38.16
CA LEU A 580 -10.55 -11.02 -38.52
C LEU A 580 -9.68 -11.94 -39.39
N VAL A 581 -10.08 -13.18 -39.65
CA VAL A 581 -9.32 -14.13 -40.50
C VAL A 581 -9.11 -13.58 -41.93
N SER A 582 -10.11 -12.86 -42.45
CA SER A 582 -10.00 -12.16 -43.74
C SER A 582 -8.90 -11.08 -43.73
N VAL A 583 -8.78 -10.35 -42.61
CA VAL A 583 -7.74 -9.33 -42.39
C VAL A 583 -6.37 -9.99 -42.25
N ILE A 584 -6.24 -11.10 -41.50
CA ILE A 584 -5.00 -11.90 -41.40
C ILE A 584 -4.54 -12.31 -42.81
N SER A 585 -5.44 -12.89 -43.60
CA SER A 585 -5.13 -13.28 -44.98
C SER A 585 -4.68 -12.07 -45.81
N SER A 586 -5.39 -10.94 -45.71
CA SER A 586 -5.04 -9.71 -46.44
C SER A 586 -3.64 -9.19 -46.06
N LEU A 587 -3.27 -9.20 -44.77
CA LEU A 587 -1.97 -8.75 -44.29
C LEU A 587 -0.86 -9.66 -44.79
N LEU A 588 -1.06 -10.97 -44.72
CA LEU A 588 -0.13 -11.95 -45.30
C LEU A 588 -0.02 -11.82 -46.83
N THR A 589 -1.08 -11.35 -47.49
CA THR A 589 -1.05 -11.13 -48.95
C THR A 589 -0.34 -9.86 -49.37
N ARG A 590 -0.53 -8.77 -48.62
CA ARG A 590 -0.08 -7.42 -48.96
C ARG A 590 1.36 -7.14 -48.51
N CYS A 591 1.78 -7.69 -47.36
CA CYS A 591 3.05 -7.37 -46.73
C CYS A 591 4.20 -8.27 -47.22
N THR A 592 4.56 -8.22 -48.50
CA THR A 592 5.67 -9.02 -49.07
C THR A 592 7.05 -8.39 -48.90
N ASP A 593 7.12 -7.09 -48.63
CA ASP A 593 8.38 -6.33 -48.56
C ASP A 593 9.12 -6.51 -47.22
N ARG A 594 10.40 -6.11 -47.17
CA ARG A 594 11.21 -6.17 -45.93
C ARG A 594 10.58 -5.40 -44.77
N SER A 595 9.96 -4.26 -45.05
CA SER A 595 9.25 -3.41 -44.08
C SER A 595 7.99 -4.07 -43.51
N GLY A 596 7.31 -4.92 -44.29
CA GLY A 596 6.10 -5.66 -43.87
C GLY A 596 6.38 -6.90 -43.02
N SER A 597 7.65 -7.23 -42.76
CA SER A 597 8.03 -8.45 -42.03
C SER A 597 7.42 -8.52 -40.61
N ALA A 598 7.37 -7.40 -39.90
CA ALA A 598 6.76 -7.33 -38.56
C ALA A 598 5.24 -7.58 -38.59
N ALA A 599 4.56 -7.02 -39.59
CA ALA A 599 3.12 -7.23 -39.75
C ALA A 599 2.78 -8.68 -40.10
N CYS A 600 3.56 -9.33 -40.99
CA CYS A 600 3.40 -10.75 -41.29
C CYS A 600 3.67 -11.63 -40.06
N ALA A 601 4.71 -11.33 -39.29
CA ALA A 601 5.04 -12.06 -38.07
C ALA A 601 3.87 -12.02 -37.06
N CYS A 602 3.35 -10.82 -36.75
CA CYS A 602 2.20 -10.67 -35.87
C CYS A 602 0.93 -11.34 -36.41
N ALA A 603 0.71 -11.35 -37.73
CA ALA A 603 -0.42 -12.05 -38.35
C ALA A 603 -0.31 -13.59 -38.21
N LEU A 604 0.90 -14.15 -38.30
CA LEU A 604 1.14 -15.58 -38.02
C LEU A 604 0.96 -15.90 -36.54
N ASP A 605 1.43 -15.03 -35.65
CA ASP A 605 1.22 -15.19 -34.20
C ASP A 605 -0.29 -15.12 -33.85
N ALA A 606 -1.05 -14.27 -34.53
CA ALA A 606 -2.51 -14.19 -34.38
C ALA A 606 -3.18 -15.50 -34.82
N LEU A 607 -2.72 -16.09 -35.93
CA LEU A 607 -3.19 -17.40 -36.38
C LEU A 607 -2.83 -18.51 -35.38
N ALA A 608 -1.63 -18.46 -34.79
CA ALA A 608 -1.22 -19.40 -33.75
C ALA A 608 -2.15 -19.32 -32.52
N ALA A 609 -2.54 -18.11 -32.10
CA ALA A 609 -3.52 -17.93 -31.04
C ALA A 609 -4.89 -18.55 -31.40
N LEU A 610 -5.36 -18.39 -32.64
CA LEU A 610 -6.59 -19.00 -33.13
C LEU A 610 -6.52 -20.54 -33.18
N TRP A 611 -5.36 -21.10 -33.55
CA TRP A 611 -5.12 -22.56 -33.53
C TRP A 611 -5.14 -23.10 -32.10
N ARG A 612 -4.46 -22.43 -31.17
CA ARG A 612 -4.43 -22.82 -29.75
C ARG A 612 -5.82 -22.83 -29.12
N ALA A 613 -6.69 -21.90 -29.51
CA ALA A 613 -8.09 -21.85 -29.08
C ALA A 613 -9.04 -22.76 -29.88
N ALA A 614 -8.52 -23.55 -30.83
CA ALA A 614 -9.29 -24.41 -31.73
C ALA A 614 -10.39 -23.67 -32.52
N ALA A 615 -10.24 -22.35 -32.73
CA ALA A 615 -11.21 -21.54 -33.47
C ALA A 615 -11.12 -21.79 -34.99
N VAL A 616 -9.91 -22.09 -35.50
CA VAL A 616 -9.65 -22.38 -36.92
C VAL A 616 -8.98 -23.73 -37.06
N ALA A 617 -9.45 -24.55 -38.01
CA ALA A 617 -8.87 -25.86 -38.28
C ALA A 617 -7.46 -25.76 -38.92
N PRO A 618 -6.40 -26.31 -38.28
CA PRO A 618 -5.03 -26.19 -38.79
C PRO A 618 -4.78 -26.82 -40.18
N PRO A 619 -5.29 -28.02 -40.52
CA PRO A 619 -4.98 -28.66 -41.81
C PRO A 619 -5.44 -27.85 -43.03
N GLY A 620 -6.64 -27.25 -42.96
CA GLY A 620 -7.19 -26.43 -44.04
C GLY A 620 -6.47 -25.10 -44.19
N ALA A 621 -6.16 -24.44 -43.08
CA ALA A 621 -5.42 -23.18 -43.06
C ALA A 621 -3.96 -23.37 -43.54
N TRP A 622 -3.29 -24.44 -43.12
CA TRP A 622 -1.92 -24.75 -43.53
C TRP A 622 -1.83 -24.97 -45.04
N ARG A 623 -2.71 -25.79 -45.64
CA ARG A 623 -2.72 -26.02 -47.10
C ARG A 623 -2.85 -24.74 -47.92
N ALA A 624 -3.59 -23.75 -47.43
CA ALA A 624 -3.79 -22.48 -48.11
C ALA A 624 -2.56 -21.55 -47.99
N LEU A 625 -1.83 -21.62 -46.88
CA LEU A 625 -0.72 -20.71 -46.56
C LEU A 625 0.65 -21.27 -46.96
N GLU A 626 0.83 -22.58 -46.90
CA GLU A 626 2.07 -23.31 -47.15
C GLU A 626 2.75 -22.89 -48.46
N PRO A 627 2.10 -22.85 -49.64
CA PRO A 627 2.78 -22.56 -50.91
C PRO A 627 3.42 -21.17 -50.96
N ARG A 628 2.88 -20.24 -50.17
CA ARG A 628 3.33 -18.84 -50.11
C ARG A 628 4.42 -18.66 -49.08
N LEU A 629 4.19 -19.15 -47.87
CA LEU A 629 5.16 -19.09 -46.77
C LEU A 629 6.40 -19.93 -47.08
N ALA A 630 6.26 -20.96 -47.93
CA ALA A 630 7.38 -21.75 -48.40
C ALA A 630 8.43 -20.94 -49.19
N ARG A 631 8.00 -19.85 -49.84
CA ARG A 631 8.85 -18.97 -50.66
C ARG A 631 9.36 -17.74 -49.90
N ASP A 632 8.99 -17.57 -48.64
CA ASP A 632 9.39 -16.40 -47.84
C ASP A 632 10.77 -16.61 -47.20
N ALA A 633 11.72 -15.75 -47.59
CA ALA A 633 13.11 -15.79 -47.12
C ALA A 633 13.37 -14.85 -45.93
N ARG A 634 12.37 -14.11 -45.43
CA ARG A 634 12.56 -13.10 -44.38
C ARG A 634 12.70 -13.75 -43.00
N PRO A 635 13.78 -13.49 -42.24
CA PRO A 635 14.04 -14.17 -40.96
C PRO A 635 12.93 -14.01 -39.91
N ARG A 636 12.40 -12.78 -39.74
CA ARG A 636 11.32 -12.52 -38.76
C ARG A 636 10.05 -13.31 -39.04
N VAL A 637 9.72 -13.52 -40.32
CA VAL A 637 8.53 -14.29 -40.72
C VAL A 637 8.77 -15.78 -40.51
N GLN A 638 9.96 -16.27 -40.84
CA GLN A 638 10.35 -17.65 -40.60
C GLN A 638 10.34 -17.99 -39.10
N ILE A 639 10.75 -17.08 -38.23
CA ILE A 639 10.68 -17.26 -36.76
C ILE A 639 9.22 -17.42 -36.29
N SER A 640 8.33 -16.50 -36.66
CA SER A 640 6.90 -16.62 -36.30
C SER A 640 6.23 -17.84 -36.96
N LEU A 641 6.69 -18.25 -38.14
CA LEU A 641 6.26 -19.49 -38.76
C LEU A 641 6.67 -20.71 -37.93
N CYS A 642 7.92 -20.77 -37.47
CA CYS A 642 8.36 -21.85 -36.57
C CYS A 642 7.50 -21.88 -35.29
N LYS A 643 7.15 -20.72 -34.71
CA LYS A 643 6.23 -20.64 -33.58
C LYS A 643 4.83 -21.16 -33.91
N LEU A 644 4.27 -20.79 -35.07
CA LEU A 644 2.99 -21.31 -35.54
C LEU A 644 3.02 -22.84 -35.66
N LEU A 645 4.10 -23.40 -36.23
CA LEU A 645 4.29 -24.84 -36.38
C LEU A 645 4.44 -25.56 -35.02
N SER A 646 5.03 -24.89 -34.03
CA SER A 646 5.20 -25.42 -32.69
C SER A 646 3.88 -25.71 -31.95
N GLU A 647 2.75 -25.13 -32.38
CA GLU A 647 1.42 -25.42 -31.81
C GLU A 647 0.82 -26.74 -32.30
N VAL A 648 1.28 -27.26 -33.45
CA VAL A 648 0.73 -28.47 -34.08
C VAL A 648 0.90 -29.73 -33.21
N PRO A 649 2.04 -29.99 -32.54
CA PRO A 649 2.14 -31.12 -31.61
C PRO A 649 1.17 -31.07 -30.42
N GLY A 650 0.61 -29.91 -30.08
CA GLY A 650 -0.26 -29.68 -28.91
C GLY A 650 -1.75 -29.96 -29.14
N LEU A 651 -2.26 -29.81 -30.37
CA LEU A 651 -3.70 -29.93 -30.69
C LEU A 651 -4.17 -31.36 -31.03
N ARG A 652 -3.24 -32.33 -31.05
CA ARG A 652 -3.37 -33.73 -31.50
C ARG A 652 -4.81 -34.23 -31.71
N VAL A 653 -5.17 -34.40 -32.98
CA VAL A 653 -6.41 -35.08 -33.40
C VAL A 653 -6.03 -36.32 -34.21
N SER A 654 -6.47 -37.51 -33.80
CA SER A 654 -6.16 -38.78 -34.45
C SER A 654 -6.87 -38.92 -35.82
N THR A 655 -6.40 -38.16 -36.81
CA THR A 655 -6.87 -38.21 -38.19
C THR A 655 -5.69 -38.34 -39.14
N PRO A 656 -5.81 -39.09 -40.25
CA PRO A 656 -4.71 -39.29 -41.20
C PRO A 656 -4.23 -37.98 -41.84
N GLU A 657 -5.12 -36.99 -41.96
CA GLU A 657 -4.78 -35.65 -42.45
C GLU A 657 -3.88 -34.87 -41.48
N TYR A 658 -4.00 -35.14 -40.19
CA TYR A 658 -3.21 -34.51 -39.13
C TYR A 658 -1.84 -35.15 -38.98
N ASP A 659 -1.75 -36.48 -39.11
CA ASP A 659 -0.47 -37.19 -39.11
C ASP A 659 0.40 -36.77 -40.30
N LYS A 660 -0.24 -36.53 -41.45
CA LYS A 660 0.43 -35.93 -42.61
C LYS A 660 0.94 -34.51 -42.33
N LEU A 661 0.13 -33.69 -41.65
CA LEU A 661 0.53 -32.34 -41.23
C LEU A 661 1.73 -32.37 -40.27
N LEU A 662 1.78 -33.30 -39.32
CA LEU A 662 2.92 -33.46 -38.40
C LEU A 662 4.22 -33.76 -39.16
N SER A 663 4.19 -34.70 -40.10
CA SER A 663 5.36 -35.03 -40.93
C SER A 663 5.78 -33.88 -41.84
N ASP A 664 4.84 -33.21 -42.51
CA ASP A 664 5.13 -32.09 -43.42
C ASP A 664 5.70 -30.88 -42.66
N THR A 665 5.18 -30.57 -41.48
CA THR A 665 5.67 -29.46 -40.63
C THR A 665 7.03 -29.76 -40.01
N ALA A 666 7.27 -30.99 -39.54
CA ALA A 666 8.58 -31.42 -39.04
C ALA A 666 9.64 -31.37 -40.14
N ARG A 667 9.33 -31.86 -41.36
CA ARG A 667 10.22 -31.78 -42.52
C ARG A 667 10.61 -30.33 -42.83
N ARG A 668 9.65 -29.40 -42.73
CA ARG A 668 9.89 -27.98 -42.97
C ARG A 668 10.79 -27.34 -41.91
N LEU A 669 10.60 -27.67 -40.64
CA LEU A 669 11.47 -27.19 -39.56
C LEU A 669 12.91 -27.69 -39.74
N TRP A 670 13.08 -28.96 -40.11
CA TRP A 670 14.39 -29.51 -40.42
C TRP A 670 15.07 -28.86 -41.64
N GLN A 671 14.30 -28.50 -42.68
CA GLN A 671 14.82 -27.70 -43.81
C GLN A 671 15.37 -26.35 -43.34
N TYR A 672 14.67 -25.65 -42.44
CA TYR A 672 15.17 -24.39 -41.89
C TYR A 672 16.45 -24.53 -41.06
N ILE A 673 16.63 -25.64 -40.35
CA ILE A 673 17.86 -25.92 -39.60
C ILE A 673 19.03 -26.19 -40.56
N ALA A 674 18.78 -26.89 -41.67
CA ALA A 674 19.81 -27.25 -42.64
C ALA A 674 20.21 -26.14 -43.61
N GLU A 675 19.26 -25.31 -44.05
CA GLU A 675 19.45 -24.38 -45.17
C GLU A 675 19.54 -22.90 -44.74
N SER A 676 19.14 -22.54 -43.51
CA SER A 676 19.15 -21.14 -43.07
C SER A 676 20.56 -20.63 -42.73
N GLU A 677 20.92 -19.46 -43.25
CA GLU A 677 22.14 -18.76 -42.86
C GLU A 677 21.97 -17.97 -41.55
N HIS A 678 20.74 -17.65 -41.16
CA HIS A 678 20.44 -16.83 -39.99
C HIS A 678 20.27 -17.67 -38.71
N PRO A 679 21.02 -17.36 -37.63
CA PRO A 679 20.99 -18.17 -36.41
C PRO A 679 19.64 -18.12 -35.67
N ASP A 680 18.96 -16.97 -35.67
CA ASP A 680 17.68 -16.80 -34.98
C ASP A 680 16.57 -17.70 -35.56
N VAL A 681 16.62 -17.98 -36.87
CA VAL A 681 15.66 -18.87 -37.55
C VAL A 681 15.92 -20.33 -37.18
N ILE A 682 17.20 -20.72 -37.14
CA ILE A 682 17.62 -22.04 -36.68
C ILE A 682 17.20 -22.22 -35.22
N GLN A 683 17.35 -21.18 -34.40
CA GLN A 683 16.90 -21.20 -33.01
C GLN A 683 15.41 -21.49 -32.89
N ALA A 684 14.58 -20.69 -33.55
CA ALA A 684 13.13 -20.87 -33.52
C ALA A 684 12.70 -22.25 -34.06
N ALA A 685 13.40 -22.76 -35.09
CA ALA A 685 13.13 -24.08 -35.64
C ALA A 685 13.51 -25.22 -34.68
N CYS A 686 14.67 -25.11 -34.01
CA CYS A 686 15.10 -26.04 -32.97
C CYS A 686 14.16 -26.04 -31.75
N GLU A 687 13.72 -24.86 -31.29
CA GLU A 687 12.74 -24.72 -30.21
C GLU A 687 11.39 -25.36 -30.59
N ALA A 688 10.92 -25.13 -31.83
CA ALA A 688 9.70 -25.75 -32.32
C ALA A 688 9.81 -27.27 -32.39
N LEU A 689 10.91 -27.81 -32.95
CA LEU A 689 11.16 -29.26 -33.02
C LEU A 689 11.29 -29.91 -31.65
N ALA A 690 11.79 -29.19 -30.64
CA ALA A 690 11.90 -29.73 -29.29
C ALA A 690 10.54 -30.12 -28.68
N LEU A 691 9.43 -29.56 -29.18
CA LEU A 691 8.08 -29.93 -28.78
C LEU A 691 7.60 -31.24 -29.42
N TYR A 692 8.05 -31.57 -30.63
CA TYR A 692 7.70 -32.80 -31.35
C TYR A 692 8.31 -34.03 -30.65
N ARG A 693 7.60 -35.16 -30.67
CA ARG A 693 8.15 -36.46 -30.25
C ARG A 693 9.03 -37.01 -31.37
N ILE A 694 10.03 -37.81 -30.99
CA ILE A 694 10.90 -38.52 -31.95
C ILE A 694 10.07 -39.45 -32.85
N GLU A 695 8.90 -39.91 -32.37
CA GLU A 695 7.93 -40.72 -33.12
C GLU A 695 7.09 -39.92 -34.13
N ASP A 696 7.02 -38.59 -33.99
CA ASP A 696 6.12 -37.75 -34.81
C ASP A 696 6.70 -37.51 -36.24
N TYR A 697 7.95 -37.90 -36.52
CA TYR A 697 8.60 -37.77 -37.83
C TYR A 697 9.53 -38.96 -38.14
N LYS A 698 9.75 -39.24 -39.43
CA LYS A 698 10.56 -40.39 -39.89
C LYS A 698 11.96 -39.95 -40.33
N LEU A 699 12.87 -40.92 -40.49
CA LEU A 699 14.23 -40.67 -41.00
C LEU A 699 14.24 -40.01 -42.41
N LYS A 700 13.16 -40.18 -43.19
CA LYS A 700 12.94 -39.52 -44.49
C LYS A 700 12.67 -38.02 -44.39
N ASP A 701 12.17 -37.55 -43.26
CA ASP A 701 11.85 -36.13 -43.03
C ASP A 701 13.09 -35.33 -42.61
N ILE A 702 14.18 -36.01 -42.25
CA ILE A 702 15.47 -35.41 -41.88
C ILE A 702 16.33 -35.19 -43.14
N PRO A 703 16.91 -33.99 -43.33
CA PRO A 703 17.77 -33.65 -44.46
C PRO A 703 18.95 -34.59 -44.67
N GLU A 704 19.36 -34.72 -45.94
CA GLU A 704 20.44 -35.62 -46.35
C GLU A 704 21.78 -35.34 -45.68
N ILE A 705 22.01 -34.09 -45.28
CA ILE A 705 23.26 -33.64 -44.67
C ILE A 705 23.49 -34.34 -43.32
N TYR A 706 22.44 -34.58 -42.54
CA TYR A 706 22.55 -35.13 -41.18
C TYR A 706 22.55 -36.67 -41.13
N ARG A 707 22.24 -37.35 -42.25
CA ARG A 707 22.12 -38.82 -42.31
C ARG A 707 23.26 -39.52 -43.04
N ARG A 708 24.29 -38.79 -43.49
CA ARG A 708 25.41 -39.34 -44.30
C ARG A 708 26.20 -40.45 -43.60
N THR A 709 26.23 -40.43 -42.26
CA THR A 709 26.97 -41.38 -41.42
C THR A 709 26.16 -42.62 -41.03
N VAL A 710 24.86 -42.65 -41.34
CA VAL A 710 23.96 -43.74 -40.97
C VAL A 710 24.23 -44.95 -41.85
N LYS A 711 24.57 -46.09 -41.22
CA LYS A 711 24.74 -47.38 -41.89
C LYS A 711 23.59 -48.31 -41.51
N LEU A 712 23.18 -49.17 -42.46
CA LEU A 712 22.20 -50.22 -42.17
C LEU A 712 22.78 -51.23 -41.18
N PRO A 713 22.05 -51.56 -40.09
CA PRO A 713 22.50 -52.56 -39.13
C PRO A 713 22.68 -53.94 -39.79
N PRO A 714 23.64 -54.76 -39.32
CA PRO A 714 23.90 -56.10 -39.88
C PRO A 714 22.68 -57.02 -39.94
N SER A 715 21.69 -56.80 -39.07
CA SER A 715 20.42 -57.54 -39.01
C SER A 715 19.52 -57.35 -40.23
N TYR A 716 19.62 -56.20 -40.91
CA TYR A 716 18.85 -55.87 -42.12
C TYR A 716 19.60 -56.20 -43.40
N CYS A 717 20.89 -56.53 -43.32
CA CYS A 717 21.77 -56.84 -44.45
C CYS A 717 21.92 -58.36 -44.67
N LYS A 718 20.81 -59.10 -44.78
CA LYS A 718 20.84 -60.56 -44.97
C LYS A 718 21.22 -60.97 -46.41
N THR A 719 20.95 -60.11 -47.39
CA THR A 719 21.37 -60.29 -48.79
C THR A 719 22.10 -59.04 -49.30
N PRO A 720 22.98 -59.16 -50.32
CA PRO A 720 23.64 -58.00 -50.93
C PRO A 720 22.66 -56.99 -51.57
N ALA A 721 21.45 -57.43 -51.95
CA ALA A 721 20.37 -56.55 -52.40
C ALA A 721 19.72 -55.76 -51.24
N ASP A 722 19.64 -56.34 -50.05
CA ASP A 722 19.13 -55.66 -48.86
C ASP A 722 20.14 -54.64 -48.30
N ALA A 723 21.44 -54.91 -48.43
CA ALA A 723 22.52 -53.98 -48.05
C ALA A 723 22.62 -52.74 -48.95
N ALA A 724 22.03 -52.77 -50.16
CA ALA A 724 22.00 -51.66 -51.11
C ALA A 724 20.78 -50.73 -50.95
N ARG A 725 19.80 -51.11 -50.11
CA ARG A 725 18.64 -50.25 -49.82
C ARG A 725 19.10 -49.02 -49.04
N LYS A 726 18.44 -47.88 -49.25
CA LYS A 726 18.77 -46.69 -48.47
C LYS A 726 18.28 -46.88 -47.02
N PRO A 727 19.07 -46.50 -45.99
CA PRO A 727 18.67 -46.63 -44.59
C PRO A 727 17.33 -45.95 -44.26
N GLU A 728 17.00 -44.87 -44.98
CA GLU A 728 15.75 -44.10 -44.83
C GLU A 728 14.46 -44.87 -45.20
N ASP A 729 14.56 -45.90 -46.06
CA ASP A 729 13.42 -46.67 -46.55
C ASP A 729 13.13 -47.91 -45.71
N VAL A 730 14.07 -48.30 -44.85
CA VAL A 730 14.09 -49.58 -44.13
C VAL A 730 14.01 -49.39 -42.61
N LEU A 731 14.55 -48.29 -42.08
CA LEU A 731 14.58 -48.04 -40.64
C LEU A 731 13.30 -47.30 -40.17
N ASP A 732 12.59 -47.92 -39.22
CA ASP A 732 11.41 -47.33 -38.57
C ASP A 732 11.78 -46.41 -37.39
N TYR A 733 13.07 -46.18 -37.13
CA TYR A 733 13.57 -45.35 -36.02
C TYR A 733 14.73 -44.46 -36.48
N ILE A 734 15.03 -43.40 -35.71
CA ILE A 734 16.15 -42.48 -35.96
C ILE A 734 17.42 -43.00 -35.27
N PRO A 735 18.51 -43.31 -36.01
CA PRO A 735 19.76 -43.82 -35.43
C PRO A 735 20.53 -42.75 -34.63
N CYS A 736 21.33 -43.20 -33.65
CA CYS A 736 22.06 -42.30 -32.76
C CYS A 736 23.20 -41.51 -33.46
N GLU A 737 23.67 -41.97 -34.62
CA GLU A 737 24.72 -41.32 -35.42
C GLU A 737 24.27 -39.99 -36.05
N VAL A 738 22.96 -39.73 -36.11
CA VAL A 738 22.39 -38.50 -36.68
C VAL A 738 22.70 -37.29 -35.79
N TRP A 739 22.59 -37.43 -34.46
CA TRP A 739 22.66 -36.29 -33.53
C TRP A 739 24.03 -35.58 -33.52
N PRO A 740 25.18 -36.28 -33.51
CA PRO A 740 26.48 -35.63 -33.66
C PRO A 740 26.66 -34.90 -34.99
N GLU A 741 26.10 -35.43 -36.08
CA GLU A 741 26.12 -34.77 -37.39
C GLU A 741 25.25 -33.51 -37.44
N VAL A 742 24.19 -33.44 -36.62
CA VAL A 742 23.41 -32.19 -36.45
C VAL A 742 24.28 -31.10 -35.83
N PHE A 743 25.09 -31.41 -34.81
CA PHE A 743 26.04 -30.44 -34.25
C PHE A 743 27.12 -30.03 -35.26
N LYS A 744 27.63 -30.98 -36.06
CA LYS A 744 28.72 -30.74 -37.01
C LYS A 744 28.31 -29.87 -38.20
N ASN A 745 27.15 -30.13 -38.79
CA ASN A 745 26.75 -29.57 -40.08
C ASN A 745 25.78 -28.39 -39.97
N THR A 746 25.36 -28.01 -38.75
CA THR A 746 24.54 -26.80 -38.52
C THR A 746 25.44 -25.58 -38.36
N ASN A 747 24.93 -24.39 -38.71
CA ASN A 747 25.66 -23.13 -38.56
C ASN A 747 26.20 -22.95 -37.13
N TYR A 748 27.51 -22.70 -37.00
CA TYR A 748 28.20 -22.57 -35.71
C TYR A 748 27.65 -21.44 -34.83
N ALA A 749 27.09 -20.39 -35.42
CA ALA A 749 26.47 -19.30 -34.69
C ALA A 749 25.17 -19.71 -33.95
N ALA A 750 24.56 -20.84 -34.32
CA ALA A 750 23.30 -21.33 -33.75
C ALA A 750 23.47 -22.62 -32.92
N LEU A 751 24.70 -23.00 -32.56
CA LEU A 751 24.96 -24.26 -31.83
C LEU A 751 24.21 -24.35 -30.50
N SER A 752 24.08 -23.26 -29.75
CA SER A 752 23.30 -23.20 -28.52
C SER A 752 21.85 -23.66 -28.68
N SER A 753 21.28 -23.47 -29.87
CA SER A 753 19.91 -23.89 -30.17
C SER A 753 19.81 -25.39 -30.42
N VAL A 754 20.84 -25.95 -31.06
CA VAL A 754 20.99 -27.40 -31.22
C VAL A 754 21.23 -28.05 -29.85
N GLU A 755 22.05 -27.43 -28.99
CA GLU A 755 22.23 -27.85 -27.60
C GLU A 755 20.88 -27.94 -26.88
N HIS A 756 20.01 -26.94 -27.04
CA HIS A 756 18.67 -26.95 -26.44
C HIS A 756 17.78 -28.08 -26.97
N LEU A 757 17.70 -28.23 -28.30
CA LEU A 757 16.91 -29.28 -28.94
C LEU A 757 17.35 -30.67 -28.44
N VAL A 758 18.64 -30.95 -28.52
CA VAL A 758 19.19 -32.26 -28.14
C VAL A 758 19.06 -32.47 -26.63
N SER A 759 19.28 -31.44 -25.81
CA SER A 759 19.03 -31.52 -24.36
C SER A 759 17.58 -31.88 -24.04
N LYS A 760 16.60 -31.33 -24.75
CA LYS A 760 15.18 -31.68 -24.53
C LYS A 760 14.84 -33.11 -24.94
N LEU A 761 15.45 -33.59 -26.02
CA LEU A 761 15.32 -34.99 -26.44
C LEU A 761 15.96 -35.93 -25.41
N MET A 762 17.17 -35.62 -24.94
CA MET A 762 17.86 -36.34 -23.87
C MET A 762 17.06 -36.30 -22.56
N GLU A 763 16.47 -35.16 -22.19
CA GLU A 763 15.65 -35.02 -20.98
C GLU A 763 14.45 -35.99 -21.01
N ARG A 764 13.76 -36.09 -22.14
CA ARG A 764 12.63 -37.02 -22.34
C ARG A 764 13.09 -38.47 -22.28
N GLU A 765 14.22 -38.79 -22.89
CA GLU A 765 14.83 -40.12 -22.85
C GLU A 765 15.22 -40.53 -21.42
N ILE A 766 15.93 -39.65 -20.70
CA ILE A 766 16.42 -39.85 -19.33
C ILE A 766 15.27 -40.01 -18.34
N LYS A 767 14.17 -39.26 -18.51
CA LYS A 767 12.94 -39.48 -17.71
C LYS A 767 12.44 -40.91 -17.84
N GLY A 768 12.48 -41.46 -19.06
CA GLY A 768 12.06 -42.82 -19.38
C GLY A 768 12.97 -43.95 -18.85
N TYR A 769 14.20 -43.65 -18.42
CA TYR A 769 15.12 -44.68 -17.93
C TYR A 769 14.65 -45.34 -16.62
N ARG A 770 14.66 -46.67 -16.61
CA ARG A 770 14.39 -47.53 -15.44
C ARG A 770 15.67 -47.74 -14.61
N SER A 771 15.53 -48.15 -13.34
CA SER A 771 16.63 -48.33 -12.39
C SER A 771 17.75 -49.28 -12.88
N GLY A 772 17.42 -50.27 -13.70
CA GLY A 772 18.40 -51.23 -14.26
C GLY A 772 19.47 -50.60 -15.16
N VAL A 773 19.22 -49.42 -15.75
CA VAL A 773 20.23 -48.70 -16.56
C VAL A 773 21.35 -48.11 -15.70
N TYR A 774 21.10 -47.88 -14.42
CA TYR A 774 22.06 -47.29 -13.48
C TYR A 774 22.80 -48.33 -12.62
N GLN A 775 22.55 -49.62 -12.81
CA GLN A 775 23.23 -50.69 -12.07
C GLN A 775 24.63 -50.92 -12.64
N VAL A 776 25.65 -50.43 -11.93
CA VAL A 776 27.06 -50.65 -12.27
C VAL A 776 27.47 -52.06 -11.83
N GLN A 777 27.78 -52.95 -12.78
CA GLN A 777 28.55 -54.17 -12.48
C GLN A 777 29.94 -53.74 -12.00
N ALA A 778 30.66 -54.52 -11.19
CA ALA A 778 31.85 -54.15 -10.39
C ALA A 778 32.96 -53.29 -11.04
N ARG A 779 32.94 -53.05 -12.36
CA ARG A 779 33.79 -52.13 -13.11
C ARG A 779 32.95 -51.15 -13.94
N GLU A 780 33.31 -49.85 -13.91
CA GLU A 780 32.67 -48.82 -14.74
C GLU A 780 32.73 -49.19 -16.23
N PRO A 781 31.63 -49.06 -17.00
CA PRO A 781 31.64 -49.36 -18.42
C PRO A 781 32.48 -48.30 -19.16
N GLN A 782 33.26 -48.75 -20.15
CA GLN A 782 34.10 -47.88 -20.98
C GLN A 782 33.32 -47.13 -22.09
N GLY A 783 32.04 -47.45 -22.27
CA GLY A 783 31.15 -46.85 -23.27
C GLY A 783 29.68 -47.18 -23.03
N LEU A 784 28.77 -46.43 -23.65
CA LEU A 784 27.31 -46.57 -23.49
C LEU A 784 26.67 -47.60 -24.45
N GLY A 785 27.36 -48.69 -24.76
CA GLY A 785 26.90 -49.70 -25.73
C GLY A 785 25.62 -50.46 -25.32
N HIS A 786 25.25 -50.42 -24.04
CA HIS A 786 24.07 -51.06 -23.46
C HIS A 786 22.76 -50.29 -23.71
N LEU A 787 22.84 -49.03 -24.13
CA LEU A 787 21.66 -48.23 -24.48
C LEU A 787 21.16 -48.57 -25.90
N PRO A 788 19.86 -48.35 -26.20
CA PRO A 788 19.29 -48.58 -27.53
C PRO A 788 20.06 -47.87 -28.66
N VAL A 789 20.03 -48.43 -29.87
CA VAL A 789 20.68 -47.83 -31.06
C VAL A 789 20.00 -46.51 -31.49
N ALA A 790 18.77 -46.27 -31.05
CA ALA A 790 18.05 -45.01 -31.23
C ALA A 790 18.34 -43.95 -30.13
N SER A 791 19.19 -44.28 -29.14
CA SER A 791 19.43 -43.41 -27.98
C SER A 791 20.21 -42.15 -28.36
N VAL A 792 19.66 -40.98 -28.00
CA VAL A 792 20.29 -39.68 -28.23
C VAL A 792 21.51 -39.52 -27.34
N VAL A 793 21.37 -39.89 -26.06
CA VAL A 793 22.46 -39.85 -25.06
C VAL A 793 23.67 -40.68 -25.52
N ARG A 794 23.42 -41.89 -26.05
CA ARG A 794 24.48 -42.78 -26.56
C ARG A 794 25.28 -42.13 -27.69
N GLY A 795 24.59 -41.55 -28.68
CA GLY A 795 25.23 -40.97 -29.86
C GLY A 795 26.13 -39.78 -29.53
N VAL A 796 25.64 -38.87 -28.70
CA VAL A 796 26.34 -37.64 -28.31
C VAL A 796 27.55 -37.94 -27.41
N MET A 797 27.38 -38.78 -26.38
CA MET A 797 28.45 -39.11 -25.44
C MET A 797 29.58 -39.93 -26.09
N GLU A 798 29.23 -40.92 -26.93
CA GLU A 798 30.24 -41.75 -27.61
C GLU A 798 31.02 -40.95 -28.66
N CYS A 799 30.37 -39.99 -29.34
CA CYS A 799 31.07 -39.05 -30.22
C CYS A 799 32.06 -38.19 -29.44
N PHE A 800 31.63 -37.58 -28.33
CA PHE A 800 32.51 -36.77 -27.49
C PHE A 800 33.71 -37.57 -26.96
N ARG A 801 33.47 -38.77 -26.43
CA ARG A 801 34.52 -39.67 -25.92
C ARG A 801 35.56 -40.02 -26.97
N ARG A 802 35.14 -40.39 -28.19
CA ARG A 802 36.06 -40.72 -29.29
C ARG A 802 36.90 -39.53 -29.73
N GLN A 803 36.30 -38.35 -29.82
CA GLN A 803 37.01 -37.13 -30.23
C GLN A 803 37.94 -36.58 -29.13
N ALA A 804 37.61 -36.83 -27.85
CA ALA A 804 38.48 -36.50 -26.73
C ALA A 804 39.77 -37.33 -26.75
N THR A 805 39.66 -38.66 -26.95
CA THR A 805 40.79 -39.61 -26.91
C THR A 805 41.56 -39.73 -28.22
N SER A 806 40.89 -39.57 -29.36
CA SER A 806 41.51 -39.55 -30.68
C SER A 806 40.94 -38.37 -31.49
N PRO A 807 41.52 -37.16 -31.36
CA PRO A 807 41.00 -35.98 -32.01
C PRO A 807 41.14 -36.10 -33.53
N SER A 808 40.02 -35.95 -34.24
CA SER A 808 39.98 -35.84 -35.69
C SER A 808 39.76 -34.40 -36.12
N TYR A 809 40.29 -34.00 -37.29
CA TYR A 809 40.01 -32.68 -37.88
C TYR A 809 38.55 -32.52 -38.33
N ASP A 810 37.76 -33.60 -38.30
CA ASP A 810 36.37 -33.63 -38.76
C ASP A 810 35.39 -32.90 -37.82
N TYR A 811 35.78 -32.62 -36.57
CA TYR A 811 34.96 -31.94 -35.56
C TYR A 811 35.71 -30.70 -35.01
N PRO A 812 35.24 -29.47 -35.31
CA PRO A 812 35.81 -28.25 -34.73
C PRO A 812 35.64 -28.18 -33.20
N GLU A 813 36.54 -27.46 -32.53
CA GLU A 813 36.51 -27.29 -31.06
C GLU A 813 35.20 -26.67 -30.56
N ALA A 814 34.63 -25.70 -31.30
CA ALA A 814 33.35 -25.07 -30.95
C ALA A 814 32.20 -26.09 -30.88
N VAL A 815 32.16 -27.05 -31.81
CA VAL A 815 31.14 -28.11 -31.88
C VAL A 815 31.28 -29.07 -30.70
N LEU A 816 32.52 -29.44 -30.36
CA LEU A 816 32.80 -30.31 -29.23
C LEU A 816 32.50 -29.65 -27.87
N LEU A 817 32.76 -28.34 -27.73
CA LEU A 817 32.36 -27.55 -26.57
C LEU A 817 30.82 -27.50 -26.42
N SER A 818 30.09 -27.34 -27.52
CA SER A 818 28.63 -27.38 -27.51
C SER A 818 28.06 -28.75 -27.13
N ILE A 819 28.69 -29.82 -27.63
CA ILE A 819 28.37 -31.18 -27.21
C ILE A 819 28.62 -31.35 -25.70
N LEU A 820 29.75 -30.87 -25.19
CA LEU A 820 30.07 -30.90 -23.76
C LEU A 820 29.02 -30.11 -22.94
N ASN A 821 28.62 -28.92 -23.38
CA ASN A 821 27.57 -28.11 -22.74
C ASN A 821 26.25 -28.88 -22.66
N THR A 822 25.83 -29.53 -23.76
CA THR A 822 24.63 -30.39 -23.83
C THR A 822 24.71 -31.54 -22.82
N LEU A 823 25.85 -32.21 -22.71
CA LEU A 823 26.06 -33.28 -21.74
C LEU A 823 26.05 -32.76 -20.29
N THR A 824 26.42 -31.49 -20.08
CA THR A 824 26.42 -30.83 -18.77
C THR A 824 25.09 -30.19 -18.38
N ALA A 825 24.03 -30.29 -19.21
CA ALA A 825 22.72 -29.70 -18.93
C ALA A 825 22.01 -30.36 -17.71
N ASP A 826 21.02 -29.67 -17.12
CA ASP A 826 20.33 -30.10 -15.89
C ASP A 826 19.23 -31.10 -16.20
N TYR A 827 19.60 -32.38 -16.07
CA TYR A 827 18.72 -33.51 -16.31
C TYR A 827 18.06 -34.00 -15.01
N PRO A 828 16.83 -34.56 -15.09
CA PRO A 828 16.08 -35.01 -13.92
C PRO A 828 16.68 -36.24 -13.22
N LYS A 829 17.50 -37.01 -13.93
CA LYS A 829 18.34 -38.08 -13.39
C LYS A 829 19.76 -37.86 -13.92
N PRO A 830 20.80 -38.31 -13.19
CA PRO A 830 22.17 -38.29 -13.69
C PRO A 830 22.29 -39.07 -15.00
N LEU A 831 23.40 -38.91 -15.72
CA LEU A 831 23.60 -39.67 -16.95
C LEU A 831 23.94 -41.12 -16.56
N PRO A 832 23.72 -42.10 -17.45
CA PRO A 832 24.15 -43.46 -17.19
C PRO A 832 25.66 -43.51 -16.87
N PRO A 833 26.07 -44.34 -15.89
CA PRO A 833 27.45 -44.35 -15.40
C PRO A 833 28.44 -44.75 -16.51
N LEU A 834 29.56 -44.03 -16.59
CA LEU A 834 30.61 -44.17 -17.61
C LEU A 834 31.97 -43.82 -17.01
N ASP A 835 33.04 -44.49 -17.40
CA ASP A 835 34.40 -44.07 -17.03
C ASP A 835 34.77 -42.72 -17.66
N LEU A 836 34.93 -41.69 -16.82
CA LEU A 836 35.20 -40.31 -17.23
C LEU A 836 36.70 -39.95 -17.20
N CYS A 837 37.62 -40.92 -17.07
CA CYS A 837 39.06 -40.65 -17.07
C CYS A 837 39.58 -39.96 -18.36
N PHE A 838 38.89 -40.12 -19.49
CA PHE A 838 39.24 -39.43 -20.74
C PHE A 838 39.14 -37.89 -20.64
N LEU A 839 38.40 -37.35 -19.66
CA LEU A 839 38.30 -35.89 -19.46
C LEU A 839 39.64 -35.25 -19.12
N HIS A 840 40.61 -36.00 -18.57
CA HIS A 840 41.96 -35.49 -18.28
C HIS A 840 42.70 -35.01 -19.54
N GLU A 841 42.43 -35.60 -20.70
CA GLU A 841 43.07 -35.25 -21.98
C GLU A 841 42.57 -33.90 -22.55
N VAL A 842 41.42 -33.43 -22.05
CA VAL A 842 40.74 -32.21 -22.51
C VAL A 842 40.77 -31.11 -21.45
N PHE A 843 40.94 -31.47 -20.17
CA PHE A 843 40.95 -30.57 -19.02
C PHE A 843 41.94 -29.40 -19.14
N HIS A 844 43.08 -29.61 -19.80
CA HIS A 844 44.15 -28.62 -19.94
C HIS A 844 44.06 -27.77 -21.22
N ARG A 845 43.02 -27.91 -22.06
CA ARG A 845 42.87 -27.21 -23.35
C ARG A 845 42.34 -25.78 -23.25
N GLY A 846 42.13 -25.25 -22.04
CA GLY A 846 41.69 -23.87 -21.78
C GLY A 846 40.54 -23.77 -20.77
N HIS A 847 40.20 -22.54 -20.39
CA HIS A 847 39.22 -22.25 -19.33
C HIS A 847 37.81 -22.80 -19.59
N LEU A 848 37.31 -22.70 -20.83
CA LEU A 848 35.97 -23.17 -21.20
C LEU A 848 35.85 -24.70 -21.14
N TRP A 849 36.89 -25.40 -21.58
CA TRP A 849 36.99 -26.86 -21.51
C TRP A 849 37.05 -27.34 -20.06
N LYS A 850 37.87 -26.67 -19.24
CA LYS A 850 37.95 -26.92 -17.79
C LYS A 850 36.61 -26.74 -17.11
N ALA A 851 35.89 -25.65 -17.40
CA ALA A 851 34.56 -25.38 -16.86
C ALA A 851 33.53 -26.46 -17.22
N GLY A 852 33.48 -26.88 -18.49
CA GLY A 852 32.59 -27.95 -18.94
C GLY A 852 32.94 -29.31 -18.31
N CYS A 853 34.22 -29.66 -18.23
CA CYS A 853 34.68 -30.90 -17.59
C CYS A 853 34.35 -30.94 -16.10
N VAL A 854 34.59 -29.85 -15.36
CA VAL A 854 34.24 -29.73 -13.95
C VAL A 854 32.74 -29.84 -13.75
N ARG A 855 31.93 -29.16 -14.58
CA ARG A 855 30.46 -29.22 -14.48
C ARG A 855 29.91 -30.63 -14.77
N LEU A 856 30.47 -31.32 -15.77
CA LEU A 856 30.08 -32.69 -16.11
C LEU A 856 30.44 -33.65 -14.96
N ALA A 857 31.68 -33.59 -14.48
CA ALA A 857 32.15 -34.43 -13.38
C ALA A 857 31.39 -34.15 -12.08
N ALA A 858 31.11 -32.88 -11.76
CA ALA A 858 30.36 -32.49 -10.57
C ALA A 858 28.95 -33.09 -10.55
N ARG A 859 28.28 -33.19 -11.71
CA ARG A 859 26.94 -33.77 -11.84
C ARG A 859 26.93 -35.30 -11.79
N GLN A 860 28.02 -35.95 -12.18
CA GLN A 860 28.17 -37.42 -12.14
C GLN A 860 28.90 -37.93 -10.89
N ALA A 861 29.36 -37.06 -9.99
CA ALA A 861 30.17 -37.45 -8.83
C ALA A 861 29.44 -38.39 -7.84
N SER A 862 28.11 -38.41 -7.82
CA SER A 862 27.32 -39.32 -7.00
C SER A 862 27.11 -40.71 -7.62
N THR A 863 27.23 -40.83 -8.95
CA THR A 863 26.99 -42.08 -9.69
C THR A 863 28.29 -42.76 -10.12
N THR A 864 29.35 -41.99 -10.31
CA THR A 864 30.60 -42.43 -10.97
C THR A 864 31.81 -42.11 -10.10
N VAL A 865 32.66 -43.10 -9.85
CA VAL A 865 33.86 -43.01 -9.00
C VAL A 865 34.96 -42.20 -9.68
N SER A 866 35.15 -42.38 -10.99
CA SER A 866 36.13 -41.60 -11.77
C SER A 866 35.84 -40.09 -11.74
N ALA A 867 34.57 -39.68 -11.82
CA ALA A 867 34.14 -38.29 -11.65
C ALA A 867 34.40 -37.73 -10.25
N LYS A 868 34.09 -38.52 -9.20
CA LYS A 868 34.33 -38.13 -7.81
C LYS A 868 35.81 -37.81 -7.55
N ARG A 869 36.72 -38.67 -8.03
CA ARG A 869 38.17 -38.47 -7.90
C ARG A 869 38.64 -37.19 -8.62
N LEU A 870 38.11 -36.90 -9.81
CA LEU A 870 38.45 -35.70 -10.57
C LEU A 870 38.05 -34.42 -9.79
N ILE A 871 36.84 -34.41 -9.21
CA ILE A 871 36.36 -33.28 -8.40
C ILE A 871 37.14 -33.13 -7.09
N GLU A 872 37.45 -34.23 -6.39
CA GLU A 872 38.28 -34.17 -5.17
C GLU A 872 39.66 -33.57 -5.45
N ASN A 873 40.30 -33.96 -6.56
CA ASN A 873 41.57 -33.38 -6.99
C ASN A 873 41.44 -31.90 -7.36
N PHE A 874 40.37 -31.50 -8.05
CA PHE A 874 40.10 -30.10 -8.38
C PHE A 874 39.92 -29.25 -7.12
N LEU A 875 39.09 -29.70 -6.16
CA LEU A 875 38.83 -28.99 -4.90
C LEU A 875 40.08 -28.86 -4.02
N GLN A 876 40.94 -29.89 -4.00
CA GLN A 876 42.23 -29.83 -3.31
C GLN A 876 43.21 -28.85 -3.96
N GLY A 877 43.10 -28.64 -5.28
CA GLY A 877 43.93 -27.72 -6.05
C GLY A 877 43.55 -26.24 -5.88
N ILE A 878 42.36 -25.93 -5.35
CA ILE A 878 41.93 -24.54 -5.10
C ILE A 878 42.65 -24.02 -3.85
N VAL A 879 43.73 -23.28 -4.07
CA VAL A 879 44.49 -22.60 -3.04
C VAL A 879 44.53 -21.09 -3.34
N PRO A 880 44.06 -20.24 -2.41
CA PRO A 880 44.09 -18.79 -2.56
C PRO A 880 45.55 -18.29 -2.75
N GLY A 881 45.75 -17.32 -3.63
CA GLY A 881 47.07 -16.74 -3.97
C GLY A 881 47.93 -17.51 -4.99
N THR A 882 47.70 -18.81 -5.20
CA THR A 882 48.41 -19.62 -6.24
C THR A 882 47.51 -20.06 -7.39
N SER A 883 46.19 -20.06 -7.18
CA SER A 883 45.19 -20.40 -8.20
C SER A 883 44.73 -19.15 -8.95
N GLU A 884 44.37 -19.30 -10.22
CA GLU A 884 43.80 -18.22 -11.01
C GLU A 884 42.42 -17.83 -10.47
N GLU A 885 42.09 -16.53 -10.48
CA GLU A 885 40.78 -16.01 -10.03
C GLU A 885 39.60 -16.71 -10.73
N PHE A 886 39.80 -17.13 -11.98
CA PHE A 886 38.84 -17.92 -12.75
C PHE A 886 38.47 -19.26 -12.10
N ASP A 887 39.44 -19.97 -11.51
CA ASP A 887 39.18 -21.27 -10.87
C ASP A 887 38.38 -21.13 -9.58
N ILE A 888 38.64 -20.06 -8.83
CA ILE A 888 37.90 -19.68 -7.63
C ILE A 888 36.46 -19.33 -8.04
N GLN A 889 36.28 -18.51 -9.08
CA GLN A 889 34.96 -18.17 -9.59
C GLN A 889 34.18 -19.40 -10.08
N LEU A 890 34.84 -20.29 -10.83
CA LEU A 890 34.25 -21.54 -11.32
C LEU A 890 33.77 -22.45 -10.19
N PHE A 891 34.48 -22.45 -9.04
CA PHE A 891 34.04 -23.18 -7.85
C PHE A 891 32.73 -22.61 -7.28
N PHE A 892 32.64 -21.30 -7.09
CA PHE A 892 31.44 -20.66 -6.54
C PHE A 892 30.25 -20.73 -7.51
N GLU A 893 30.46 -20.59 -8.82
CA GLU A 893 29.41 -20.73 -9.84
C GLU A 893 28.79 -22.14 -9.85
N ASN A 894 29.57 -23.18 -9.58
CA ASN A 894 29.08 -24.57 -9.52
C ASN A 894 28.79 -25.04 -8.08
N LEU A 895 28.84 -24.15 -7.08
CA LEU A 895 28.56 -24.46 -5.67
C LEU A 895 27.19 -25.16 -5.46
N PRO A 896 26.08 -24.75 -6.14
CA PRO A 896 24.81 -25.45 -6.02
C PRO A 896 24.85 -26.90 -6.48
N ILE A 897 25.75 -27.25 -7.41
CA ILE A 897 25.94 -28.62 -7.90
C ILE A 897 26.80 -29.40 -6.90
N PHE A 898 27.90 -28.80 -6.42
CA PHE A 898 28.77 -29.43 -5.43
C PHE A 898 28.05 -29.73 -4.12
N CYS A 899 27.19 -28.83 -3.65
CA CYS A 899 26.38 -29.04 -2.45
C CYS A 899 25.38 -30.21 -2.59
N ARG A 900 25.14 -30.73 -3.80
CA ARG A 900 24.30 -31.92 -4.06
C ARG A 900 25.11 -33.21 -4.17
N THR A 901 26.37 -33.14 -4.59
CA THR A 901 27.11 -34.35 -5.00
C THR A 901 28.33 -34.64 -4.14
N VAL A 902 28.82 -33.65 -3.38
CA VAL A 902 30.05 -33.73 -2.59
C VAL A 902 29.74 -33.61 -1.09
N PRO A 903 30.39 -34.40 -0.21
CA PRO A 903 30.23 -34.28 1.24
C PRO A 903 30.85 -32.99 1.80
N PRO A 904 30.34 -32.48 2.94
CA PRO A 904 30.74 -31.17 3.50
C PRO A 904 32.23 -31.08 3.86
N ASN A 905 32.85 -32.19 4.27
CA ASN A 905 34.26 -32.22 4.67
C ASN A 905 35.22 -31.81 3.54
N ASN A 906 34.85 -32.08 2.29
CA ASN A 906 35.66 -31.75 1.12
C ASN A 906 35.39 -30.32 0.62
N LEU A 907 34.24 -29.73 0.99
CA LEU A 907 33.84 -28.37 0.58
C LEU A 907 34.28 -27.29 1.57
N ARG A 908 34.37 -27.61 2.88
CA ARG A 908 34.73 -26.65 3.92
C ARG A 908 36.10 -25.99 3.70
N PRO A 909 37.21 -26.73 3.47
CA PRO A 909 38.54 -26.11 3.35
C PRO A 909 38.70 -25.09 2.21
N PRO A 910 38.27 -25.35 0.95
CA PRO A 910 38.38 -24.35 -0.11
C PRO A 910 37.44 -23.16 0.11
N LEU A 911 36.24 -23.39 0.66
CA LEU A 911 35.26 -22.33 0.95
C LEU A 911 35.81 -21.32 1.97
N GLU A 912 36.30 -21.79 3.12
CA GLU A 912 36.81 -20.92 4.19
C GLU A 912 38.07 -20.16 3.76
N ARG A 913 38.97 -20.81 3.03
CA ARG A 913 40.21 -20.19 2.53
C ARG A 913 39.93 -19.10 1.49
N CYS A 914 39.04 -19.35 0.52
CA CYS A 914 38.73 -18.36 -0.51
C CYS A 914 37.96 -17.16 0.04
N LEU A 915 37.04 -17.37 0.98
CA LEU A 915 36.30 -16.28 1.63
C LEU A 915 37.20 -15.45 2.56
N SER A 916 38.12 -16.08 3.30
CA SER A 916 39.03 -15.35 4.19
C SER A 916 40.06 -14.51 3.43
N GLU A 917 40.61 -15.02 2.33
CA GLU A 917 41.52 -14.22 1.47
C GLU A 917 40.77 -13.07 0.80
N SER A 918 39.63 -13.32 0.17
CA SER A 918 38.85 -12.27 -0.48
C SER A 918 38.35 -11.21 0.51
N PHE A 919 38.04 -11.61 1.75
CA PHE A 919 37.71 -10.68 2.83
C PHE A 919 38.90 -9.80 3.24
N SER A 920 40.11 -10.37 3.30
CA SER A 920 41.34 -9.63 3.65
C SER A 920 41.75 -8.58 2.61
N GLN A 921 41.33 -8.76 1.35
CA GLN A 921 41.63 -7.87 0.23
C GLN A 921 40.60 -6.73 0.07
N LEU A 922 39.58 -6.64 0.94
CA LEU A 922 38.53 -5.63 0.81
C LEU A 922 39.01 -4.21 1.17
N PRO A 923 38.76 -3.21 0.32
CA PRO A 923 39.03 -1.82 0.66
C PRO A 923 38.03 -1.31 1.71
N LYS A 924 38.48 -0.40 2.58
CA LYS A 924 37.63 0.24 3.60
C LYS A 924 36.50 1.09 3.00
N THR A 925 36.65 1.55 1.76
CA THR A 925 35.65 2.31 0.99
C THR A 925 35.85 2.01 -0.51
N SER A 926 34.78 1.69 -1.24
CA SER A 926 34.80 1.45 -2.69
C SER A 926 33.61 2.15 -3.36
N GLN A 927 33.84 2.76 -4.52
CA GLN A 927 32.77 3.38 -5.33
C GLN A 927 31.93 2.31 -6.06
N ASN A 928 32.49 1.11 -6.31
CA ASN A 928 31.81 -0.02 -6.95
C ASN A 928 31.85 -1.27 -6.05
N PRO A 929 30.95 -1.38 -5.04
CA PRO A 929 30.94 -2.53 -4.14
C PRO A 929 30.57 -3.85 -4.83
N GLN A 930 29.75 -3.81 -5.89
CA GLN A 930 29.26 -5.02 -6.58
C GLN A 930 30.35 -5.77 -7.36
N GLU A 931 31.48 -5.13 -7.67
CA GLU A 931 32.58 -5.75 -8.42
C GLU A 931 33.54 -6.55 -7.53
N LEU A 932 33.47 -6.35 -6.21
CA LEU A 932 34.37 -6.97 -5.23
C LEU A 932 34.13 -8.48 -5.14
N LEU A 933 35.21 -9.26 -5.20
CA LEU A 933 35.19 -10.72 -5.25
C LEU A 933 34.43 -11.34 -4.07
N PHE A 934 34.62 -10.84 -2.85
CA PHE A 934 33.89 -11.31 -1.66
C PHE A 934 32.38 -11.09 -1.77
N ILE A 935 31.93 -9.95 -2.31
CA ILE A 935 30.50 -9.65 -2.48
C ILE A 935 29.88 -10.58 -3.53
N LYS A 936 30.57 -10.83 -4.66
CA LYS A 936 30.15 -11.81 -5.66
C LYS A 936 30.04 -13.22 -5.06
N GLN A 937 31.03 -13.64 -4.28
CA GLN A 937 31.02 -14.94 -3.60
C GLN A 937 29.85 -15.06 -2.62
N LEU A 938 29.57 -14.01 -1.84
CA LEU A 938 28.45 -13.98 -0.90
C LEU A 938 27.09 -14.09 -1.62
N MET A 939 26.93 -13.40 -2.75
CA MET A 939 25.71 -13.50 -3.57
C MET A 939 25.54 -14.89 -4.19
N MET A 940 26.61 -15.53 -4.64
CA MET A 940 26.56 -16.93 -5.12
C MET A 940 26.22 -17.92 -3.99
N ILE A 941 26.69 -17.68 -2.76
CA ILE A 941 26.27 -18.46 -1.58
C ILE A 941 24.78 -18.27 -1.30
N LYS A 942 24.27 -17.04 -1.40
CA LYS A 942 22.84 -16.74 -1.26
C LYS A 942 22.00 -17.53 -2.28
N GLU A 943 22.33 -17.45 -3.57
CA GLU A 943 21.64 -18.22 -4.62
C GLU A 943 21.68 -19.74 -4.34
N CYS A 944 22.78 -20.23 -3.79
CA CYS A 944 22.91 -21.63 -3.40
C CYS A 944 21.99 -22.00 -2.22
N LEU A 945 21.89 -21.14 -1.19
CA LEU A 945 21.01 -21.33 -0.03
C LEU A 945 19.52 -21.26 -0.40
N GLU A 946 19.16 -20.49 -1.42
CA GLU A 946 17.78 -20.39 -1.94
C GLU A 946 17.37 -21.63 -2.77
N SER A 947 18.32 -22.44 -3.24
CA SER A 947 18.02 -23.65 -4.00
C SER A 947 17.56 -24.81 -3.09
N ASP A 948 16.31 -25.27 -3.26
CA ASP A 948 15.72 -26.42 -2.53
C ASP A 948 16.43 -27.76 -2.74
N ARG A 949 17.29 -27.86 -3.75
CA ARG A 949 17.87 -29.14 -4.17
C ARG A 949 19.18 -29.51 -3.44
N ILE A 950 19.69 -28.68 -2.53
CA ILE A 950 20.96 -28.93 -1.81
C ILE A 950 20.78 -29.90 -0.64
N HIS A 951 21.84 -30.63 -0.26
CA HIS A 951 21.82 -31.46 0.95
C HIS A 951 21.84 -30.61 2.24
N ASP A 952 21.04 -30.99 3.24
CA ASP A 952 20.92 -30.27 4.53
C ASP A 952 22.26 -30.09 5.26
N ALA A 953 23.17 -31.08 5.18
CA ALA A 953 24.50 -30.99 5.79
C ALA A 953 25.36 -29.88 5.15
N ASN A 954 25.26 -29.70 3.82
CA ASN A 954 25.94 -28.64 3.09
C ASN A 954 25.24 -27.29 3.29
N ARG A 955 23.91 -27.27 3.41
CA ARG A 955 23.15 -26.07 3.80
C ARG A 955 23.59 -25.56 5.18
N THR A 956 23.78 -26.48 6.13
CA THR A 956 24.28 -26.18 7.47
C THR A 956 25.70 -25.62 7.42
N LEU A 957 26.59 -26.22 6.62
CA LEU A 957 27.95 -25.71 6.41
C LEU A 957 27.95 -24.27 5.89
N LEU A 958 27.20 -23.99 4.81
CA LEU A 958 27.11 -22.64 4.24
C LEU A 958 26.52 -21.64 5.24
N SER A 959 25.49 -22.06 6.00
CA SER A 959 24.87 -21.22 7.03
C SER A 959 25.85 -20.89 8.16
N GLN A 960 26.65 -21.86 8.61
CA GLN A 960 27.72 -21.64 9.60
C GLN A 960 28.80 -20.69 9.06
N THR A 961 29.18 -20.84 7.78
CA THR A 961 30.17 -19.96 7.16
C THR A 961 29.69 -18.52 7.12
N VAL A 962 28.44 -18.26 6.75
CA VAL A 962 27.85 -16.90 6.78
C VAL A 962 27.75 -16.39 8.23
N GLU A 963 27.28 -17.21 9.17
CA GLU A 963 27.18 -16.87 10.60
C GLU A 963 28.50 -16.38 11.20
N ASN A 964 29.62 -17.01 10.83
CA ASN A 964 30.94 -16.63 11.33
C ASN A 964 31.34 -15.18 11.00
N TYR A 965 30.82 -14.61 9.90
CA TYR A 965 31.14 -13.24 9.49
C TYR A 965 30.32 -12.17 10.22
N PHE A 966 29.26 -12.54 10.96
CA PHE A 966 28.45 -11.57 11.71
C PHE A 966 29.24 -10.81 12.78
N SER A 967 30.14 -11.50 13.47
CA SER A 967 30.98 -10.90 14.51
C SER A 967 32.03 -9.96 13.93
N VAL A 968 32.54 -10.29 12.73
CA VAL A 968 33.65 -9.63 12.04
C VAL A 968 33.20 -8.42 11.22
N LEU A 969 32.00 -8.45 10.64
CA LEU A 969 31.45 -7.34 9.85
C LEU A 969 30.87 -6.25 10.78
N HIS A 970 31.32 -5.01 10.57
CA HIS A 970 30.78 -3.82 11.22
C HIS A 970 29.74 -3.12 10.32
N ASP A 971 28.87 -2.29 10.91
CA ASP A 971 27.78 -1.60 10.20
C ASP A 971 28.26 -0.71 9.04
N GLU A 972 29.46 -0.14 9.13
CA GLU A 972 30.05 0.73 8.11
C GLU A 972 30.86 -0.02 7.05
N HIS A 973 30.93 -1.35 7.14
CA HIS A 973 31.72 -2.15 6.22
C HIS A 973 31.07 -2.23 4.84
N VAL A 974 31.87 -2.14 3.77
CA VAL A 974 31.40 -2.13 2.37
C VAL A 974 30.57 -3.38 2.01
N ALA A 975 30.87 -4.53 2.64
CA ALA A 975 30.15 -5.78 2.41
C ALA A 975 28.88 -5.96 3.27
N TRP A 976 28.59 -5.05 4.20
CA TRP A 976 27.45 -5.17 5.13
C TRP A 976 26.08 -5.21 4.41
N PRO A 977 25.79 -4.37 3.40
CA PRO A 977 24.52 -4.45 2.67
C PRO A 977 24.31 -5.80 1.97
N ALA A 978 25.36 -6.30 1.29
CA ALA A 978 25.32 -7.61 0.64
C ALA A 978 25.12 -8.73 1.66
N TYR A 979 25.76 -8.64 2.83
CA TYR A 979 25.56 -9.58 3.93
C TYR A 979 24.11 -9.61 4.41
N LEU A 980 23.51 -8.45 4.67
CA LEU A 980 22.10 -8.36 5.06
C LEU A 980 21.17 -8.95 4.00
N GLU A 981 21.49 -8.82 2.71
CA GLU A 981 20.73 -9.44 1.63
C GLU A 981 20.80 -10.98 1.61
N THR A 982 21.82 -11.58 2.23
CA THR A 982 21.98 -13.04 2.34
C THR A 982 21.33 -13.62 3.58
N CYS A 983 21.11 -12.83 4.63
CA CYS A 983 20.50 -13.29 5.88
C CYS A 983 19.12 -13.96 5.69
N PRO A 984 18.20 -13.45 4.84
CA PRO A 984 16.89 -14.09 4.63
C PRO A 984 16.94 -15.53 4.12
N SER A 985 18.05 -15.93 3.48
CA SER A 985 18.22 -17.26 2.91
C SER A 985 18.71 -18.30 3.93
N LEU A 986 19.09 -17.85 5.14
CA LEU A 986 19.54 -18.69 6.25
C LEU A 986 18.36 -19.37 6.97
N CYS A 987 18.63 -20.54 7.58
CA CYS A 987 17.64 -21.20 8.43
C CYS A 987 17.37 -20.40 9.71
N THR A 988 16.13 -20.43 10.21
CA THR A 988 15.70 -19.69 11.41
C THR A 988 16.57 -19.95 12.64
N ALA A 989 17.03 -21.20 12.85
CA ALA A 989 17.90 -21.55 13.97
C ALA A 989 19.25 -20.79 13.98
N HIS A 990 19.83 -20.52 12.81
CA HIS A 990 21.08 -19.74 12.70
C HIS A 990 20.82 -18.25 12.87
N LEU A 991 19.69 -17.75 12.34
CA LEU A 991 19.27 -16.37 12.51
C LEU A 991 19.01 -16.02 13.97
N GLU A 992 18.33 -16.90 14.72
CA GLU A 992 18.09 -16.67 16.15
C GLU A 992 19.40 -16.66 16.94
N ARG A 993 20.30 -17.62 16.73
CA ARG A 993 21.59 -17.64 17.44
C ARG A 993 22.42 -16.37 17.21
N MET A 994 22.36 -15.85 15.99
CA MET A 994 23.16 -14.71 15.57
C MET A 994 22.55 -13.37 16.04
N SER A 995 21.23 -13.26 16.01
CA SER A 995 20.55 -11.97 16.21
C SER A 995 19.80 -11.85 17.53
N SER A 996 19.48 -12.92 18.25
CA SER A 996 18.62 -12.92 19.46
C SER A 996 19.31 -12.34 20.70
N PRO A 997 18.84 -11.18 21.22
CA PRO A 997 19.36 -10.64 22.47
C PRO A 997 19.18 -11.58 23.66
N SER A 998 18.12 -12.39 23.70
CA SER A 998 17.91 -13.36 24.79
C SER A 998 18.92 -14.51 24.80
N SER A 999 19.57 -14.77 23.66
CA SER A 999 20.61 -15.81 23.54
C SER A 999 22.01 -15.34 23.95
N TRP A 1000 22.21 -14.03 24.17
CA TRP A 1000 23.53 -13.46 24.44
C TRP A 1000 23.81 -13.32 25.94
N TRP A 1001 25.09 -13.45 26.30
CA TRP A 1001 25.57 -13.28 27.67
C TRP A 1001 25.75 -11.81 28.05
N GLU A 1002 26.10 -10.93 27.08
CA GLU A 1002 26.21 -9.48 27.24
C GLU A 1002 25.62 -8.76 26.03
N THR A 1003 24.68 -7.85 26.28
CA THR A 1003 24.02 -7.01 25.27
C THR A 1003 24.74 -5.66 25.16
N THR A 1004 25.52 -5.47 24.10
CA THR A 1004 26.16 -4.19 23.78
C THR A 1004 25.37 -3.43 22.71
N GLY A 1005 25.39 -2.09 22.74
CA GLY A 1005 24.63 -1.26 21.79
C GLY A 1005 25.00 -1.52 20.32
N ALA A 1006 26.29 -1.71 20.01
CA ALA A 1006 26.76 -2.03 18.66
C ALA A 1006 26.30 -3.42 18.17
N LEU A 1007 26.27 -4.42 19.06
CA LEU A 1007 25.75 -5.75 18.73
C LEU A 1007 24.23 -5.70 18.49
N LEU A 1008 23.52 -4.94 19.32
CA LEU A 1008 22.08 -4.75 19.20
C LEU A 1008 21.70 -4.00 17.92
N ARG A 1009 22.49 -3.00 17.50
CA ARG A 1009 22.31 -2.29 16.22
C ARG A 1009 22.45 -3.24 15.03
N ARG A 1010 23.51 -4.05 14.97
CA ARG A 1010 23.73 -5.07 13.92
C ARG A 1010 22.59 -6.08 13.85
N ALA A 1011 22.17 -6.61 15.00
CA ALA A 1011 21.06 -7.55 15.05
C ALA A 1011 19.74 -6.91 14.65
N THR A 1012 19.49 -5.65 15.03
CA THR A 1012 18.30 -4.90 14.60
C THR A 1012 18.30 -4.70 13.09
N ALA A 1013 19.45 -4.42 12.46
CA ALA A 1013 19.57 -4.31 11.01
C ALA A 1013 19.25 -5.64 10.30
N ALA A 1014 19.79 -6.75 10.79
CA ALA A 1014 19.49 -8.09 10.28
C ALA A 1014 18.00 -8.43 10.44
N ARG A 1015 17.44 -8.23 11.63
CA ARG A 1015 16.03 -8.50 11.93
C ARG A 1015 15.07 -7.60 11.17
N ALA A 1016 15.40 -6.32 10.97
CA ALA A 1016 14.60 -5.43 10.14
C ALA A 1016 14.60 -5.86 8.66
N ARG A 1017 15.73 -6.40 8.16
CA ARG A 1017 15.77 -6.98 6.81
C ARG A 1017 14.92 -8.25 6.70
N LEU A 1018 14.90 -9.09 7.73
CA LEU A 1018 13.99 -10.25 7.81
C LEU A 1018 12.52 -9.82 7.92
N ALA A 1019 12.27 -8.68 8.57
CA ALA A 1019 10.94 -8.15 8.78
C ALA A 1019 10.23 -7.69 7.50
N LEU A 1020 10.98 -7.49 6.40
CA LEU A 1020 10.40 -7.30 5.07
C LEU A 1020 9.53 -8.50 4.63
N ALA A 1021 9.78 -9.70 5.17
CA ALA A 1021 8.96 -10.89 4.96
C ALA A 1021 7.91 -11.10 6.06
N SER A 1022 8.28 -10.89 7.34
CA SER A 1022 7.36 -11.02 8.47
C SER A 1022 7.74 -10.11 9.64
N LEU A 1023 6.83 -9.22 10.04
CA LEU A 1023 7.06 -8.24 11.09
C LEU A 1023 7.35 -8.85 12.48
N VAL A 1024 7.03 -10.14 12.69
CA VAL A 1024 7.28 -10.85 13.96
C VAL A 1024 8.76 -10.79 14.36
N TRP A 1025 9.69 -10.74 13.39
CA TRP A 1025 11.12 -10.60 13.65
C TRP A 1025 11.50 -9.30 14.38
N LEU A 1026 10.66 -8.26 14.34
CA LEU A 1026 10.93 -7.02 15.07
C LEU A 1026 10.67 -7.14 16.58
N ASN A 1027 9.92 -8.14 17.02
CA ASN A 1027 9.41 -8.21 18.39
C ASN A 1027 10.50 -8.17 19.45
N GLU A 1028 11.47 -9.08 19.35
CA GLU A 1028 12.56 -9.18 20.33
C GLU A 1028 13.51 -7.97 20.24
N ALA A 1029 13.72 -7.44 19.03
CA ALA A 1029 14.53 -6.24 18.82
C ALA A 1029 13.90 -5.00 19.47
N ILE A 1030 12.58 -4.83 19.38
CA ILE A 1030 11.86 -3.73 20.03
C ILE A 1030 12.03 -3.80 21.55
N ASP A 1031 11.80 -4.96 22.16
CA ASP A 1031 11.89 -5.12 23.61
C ASP A 1031 13.31 -4.87 24.13
N ALA A 1032 14.31 -5.43 23.45
CA ALA A 1032 15.71 -5.24 23.83
C ALA A 1032 16.14 -3.77 23.66
N GLN A 1033 15.74 -3.09 22.58
CA GLN A 1033 16.09 -1.69 22.31
C GLN A 1033 15.42 -0.71 23.29
N ALA A 1034 14.28 -1.07 23.87
CA ALA A 1034 13.63 -0.22 24.86
C ALA A 1034 14.57 0.14 26.01
N ALA A 1035 15.38 -0.81 26.48
CA ALA A 1035 16.34 -0.63 27.58
C ALA A 1035 17.61 0.18 27.22
N TYR A 1036 17.83 0.53 25.94
CA TYR A 1036 19.06 1.20 25.46
C TYR A 1036 18.75 2.54 24.77
N PRO A 1037 18.63 3.66 25.52
CA PRO A 1037 18.26 4.96 24.96
C PRO A 1037 19.10 5.46 23.78
N ALA A 1038 20.41 5.16 23.78
CA ALA A 1038 21.34 5.61 22.73
C ALA A 1038 21.07 4.99 21.35
N GLU A 1039 20.40 3.84 21.27
CA GLU A 1039 20.15 3.10 20.02
C GLU A 1039 18.70 3.19 19.55
N GLN A 1040 17.81 3.82 20.32
CA GLN A 1040 16.38 3.95 20.01
C GLN A 1040 16.09 4.70 18.70
N GLU A 1041 16.87 5.73 18.37
CA GLU A 1041 16.70 6.47 17.11
C GLU A 1041 17.11 5.62 15.91
N ASN A 1042 18.24 4.91 16.04
CA ASN A 1042 18.75 4.02 15.01
C ASN A 1042 17.80 2.85 14.74
N SER A 1043 17.19 2.28 15.79
CA SER A 1043 16.23 1.19 15.64
C SER A 1043 15.00 1.63 14.83
N LEU A 1044 14.43 2.81 15.10
CA LEU A 1044 13.31 3.36 14.33
C LEU A 1044 13.68 3.55 12.85
N ARG A 1045 14.89 4.04 12.58
CA ARG A 1045 15.40 4.22 11.19
C ARG A 1045 15.54 2.88 10.46
N LEU A 1046 16.02 1.84 11.15
CA LEU A 1046 16.17 0.49 10.58
C LEU A 1046 14.83 -0.20 10.35
N MET A 1047 13.83 0.04 11.21
CA MET A 1047 12.49 -0.56 11.08
C MET A 1047 11.65 0.06 9.96
N LEU A 1048 11.87 1.34 9.63
CA LEU A 1048 11.03 2.09 8.69
C LEU A 1048 10.86 1.40 7.31
N PRO A 1049 11.92 0.91 6.62
CA PRO A 1049 11.75 0.19 5.35
C PRO A 1049 10.92 -1.09 5.48
N ALA A 1050 11.06 -1.82 6.58
CA ALA A 1050 10.28 -3.03 6.87
C ALA A 1050 8.79 -2.72 7.04
N LEU A 1051 8.48 -1.62 7.71
CA LEU A 1051 7.11 -1.15 7.88
C LEU A 1051 6.51 -0.66 6.56
N GLN A 1052 7.30 0.02 5.71
CA GLN A 1052 6.84 0.51 4.40
C GLN A 1052 6.57 -0.61 3.39
N SER A 1053 7.32 -1.72 3.44
CA SER A 1053 7.08 -2.86 2.54
C SER A 1053 5.95 -3.78 3.02
N ALA A 1054 5.49 -3.62 4.26
CA ALA A 1054 4.47 -4.48 4.83
C ALA A 1054 3.14 -4.33 4.09
N LYS A 1055 2.51 -5.46 3.77
CA LYS A 1055 1.18 -5.47 3.13
C LYS A 1055 0.13 -5.10 4.17
N ILE A 1056 -0.39 -3.87 4.08
CA ILE A 1056 -1.32 -3.29 5.06
C ILE A 1056 -2.67 -4.06 5.13
N GLU A 1057 -3.08 -4.71 4.04
CA GLU A 1057 -4.35 -5.46 3.98
C GLU A 1057 -4.23 -6.90 4.52
N ASP A 1058 -3.01 -7.43 4.66
CA ASP A 1058 -2.80 -8.80 5.11
C ASP A 1058 -3.20 -8.97 6.58
N GLN A 1059 -3.78 -10.13 6.91
CA GLN A 1059 -4.17 -10.46 8.28
C GLN A 1059 -2.96 -10.54 9.22
N ALA A 1060 -1.82 -11.05 8.74
CA ALA A 1060 -0.60 -11.18 9.55
C ALA A 1060 -0.09 -9.83 10.08
N THR A 1061 -0.18 -8.76 9.28
CA THR A 1061 0.23 -7.40 9.70
C THR A 1061 -0.71 -6.84 10.77
N ARG A 1062 -2.02 -7.08 10.65
CA ARG A 1062 -3.03 -6.67 11.65
C ARG A 1062 -2.84 -7.43 12.97
N ASP A 1063 -2.66 -8.74 12.90
CA ASP A 1063 -2.42 -9.58 14.08
C ASP A 1063 -1.14 -9.17 14.81
N TRP A 1064 -0.06 -8.89 14.06
CA TRP A 1064 1.18 -8.35 14.64
C TRP A 1064 0.97 -6.99 15.31
N PHE A 1065 0.21 -6.09 14.71
CA PHE A 1065 -0.10 -4.78 15.30
C PHE A 1065 -0.93 -4.91 16.59
N LEU A 1066 -1.91 -5.81 16.63
CA LEU A 1066 -2.65 -6.12 17.85
C LEU A 1066 -1.74 -6.69 18.94
N GLN A 1067 -0.81 -7.58 18.59
CA GLN A 1067 0.20 -8.11 19.51
C GLN A 1067 1.12 -7.01 20.05
N LEU A 1068 1.54 -6.06 19.20
CA LEU A 1068 2.33 -4.90 19.63
C LEU A 1068 1.57 -4.07 20.67
N MET A 1069 0.28 -3.79 20.44
CA MET A 1069 -0.55 -3.07 21.43
C MET A 1069 -0.67 -3.83 22.75
N ALA A 1070 -0.89 -5.14 22.72
CA ALA A 1070 -0.98 -5.95 23.94
C ALA A 1070 0.36 -5.97 24.71
N ARG A 1071 1.49 -6.15 24.00
CA ARG A 1071 2.83 -6.18 24.60
C ARG A 1071 3.22 -4.84 25.21
N THR A 1072 2.92 -3.74 24.53
CA THR A 1072 3.18 -2.39 25.07
C THR A 1072 2.35 -2.10 26.32
N GLN A 1073 1.08 -2.53 26.38
CA GLN A 1073 0.26 -2.40 27.59
C GLN A 1073 0.85 -3.17 28.78
N VAL A 1074 1.32 -4.40 28.56
CA VAL A 1074 1.98 -5.20 29.60
C VAL A 1074 3.26 -4.50 30.06
N ALA A 1075 4.11 -4.08 29.12
CA ALA A 1075 5.36 -3.39 29.43
C ALA A 1075 5.15 -2.09 30.22
N PHE A 1076 4.07 -1.33 29.95
CA PHE A 1076 3.75 -0.10 30.68
C PHE A 1076 3.39 -0.33 32.15
N ASN A 1077 2.86 -1.52 32.47
CA ASN A 1077 2.53 -1.92 33.84
C ASN A 1077 3.74 -2.51 34.58
N GLU A 1078 4.66 -3.16 33.87
CA GLU A 1078 5.84 -3.82 34.46
C GLU A 1078 7.03 -2.87 34.66
N THR A 1079 7.17 -1.83 33.82
CA THR A 1079 8.31 -0.90 33.85
C THR A 1079 7.93 0.44 34.47
N GLU A 1080 8.81 1.00 35.31
CA GLU A 1080 8.69 2.37 35.82
C GLU A 1080 9.48 3.39 34.99
N ASP A 1081 10.39 2.93 34.12
CA ASP A 1081 11.24 3.78 33.28
C ASP A 1081 10.45 4.45 32.16
N GLU A 1082 10.27 5.77 32.26
CA GLU A 1082 9.56 6.57 31.26
C GLU A 1082 10.26 6.54 29.88
N SER A 1083 11.58 6.40 29.81
CA SER A 1083 12.29 6.37 28.52
C SER A 1083 11.89 5.15 27.68
N GLN A 1084 11.69 4.00 28.33
CA GLN A 1084 11.23 2.76 27.70
C GLN A 1084 9.78 2.91 27.22
N LYS A 1085 8.90 3.47 28.07
CA LYS A 1085 7.49 3.74 27.72
C LYS A 1085 7.37 4.65 26.50
N LEU A 1086 8.19 5.71 26.45
CA LEU A 1086 8.19 6.67 25.35
C LEU A 1086 8.72 6.06 24.05
N TYR A 1087 9.74 5.20 24.11
CA TYR A 1087 10.22 4.47 22.94
C TYR A 1087 9.17 3.51 22.38
N LEU A 1088 8.50 2.74 23.24
CA LEU A 1088 7.41 1.85 22.82
C LEU A 1088 6.24 2.63 22.19
N CYS A 1089 5.95 3.84 22.70
CA CYS A 1089 5.02 4.76 22.05
C CYS A 1089 5.53 5.25 20.70
N ASP A 1090 6.81 5.58 20.57
CA ASP A 1090 7.41 6.01 19.32
C ASP A 1090 7.32 4.92 18.23
N VAL A 1091 7.59 3.65 18.61
CA VAL A 1091 7.42 2.50 17.72
C VAL A 1091 5.97 2.36 17.28
N PHE A 1092 5.03 2.46 18.23
CA PHE A 1092 3.61 2.39 17.93
C PHE A 1092 3.15 3.54 17.01
N PHE A 1093 3.57 4.78 17.29
CA PHE A 1093 3.24 5.95 16.47
C PHE A 1093 3.80 5.81 15.06
N LEU A 1094 5.03 5.34 14.92
CA LEU A 1094 5.64 5.07 13.62
C LEU A 1094 4.83 4.04 12.83
N CYS A 1095 4.39 2.94 13.46
CA CYS A 1095 3.56 1.93 12.80
C CYS A 1095 2.23 2.52 12.30
N VAL A 1096 1.53 3.31 13.13
CA VAL A 1096 0.25 3.94 12.74
C VAL A 1096 0.45 4.93 11.58
N ILE A 1097 1.51 5.74 11.60
CA ILE A 1097 1.82 6.70 10.53
C ILE A 1097 2.20 5.99 9.23
N VAL A 1098 2.97 4.89 9.31
CA VAL A 1098 3.39 4.14 8.13
C VAL A 1098 2.22 3.37 7.51
N PHE A 1099 1.46 2.62 8.32
CA PHE A 1099 0.32 1.81 7.82
C PHE A 1099 -0.86 2.65 7.33
N SER A 1100 -1.02 3.88 7.84
CA SER A 1100 -2.01 4.82 7.30
C SER A 1100 -1.57 5.48 5.99
N GLY A 1101 -0.27 5.44 5.65
CA GLY A 1101 0.28 6.08 4.45
C GLY A 1101 0.63 7.56 4.61
N LEU A 1102 0.31 8.19 5.76
CA LEU A 1102 0.53 9.62 6.01
C LEU A 1102 2.01 10.02 6.07
N TRP A 1103 2.92 9.05 6.25
CA TRP A 1103 4.37 9.28 6.16
C TRP A 1103 4.80 9.94 4.85
N SER A 1104 4.07 9.68 3.76
CA SER A 1104 4.35 10.20 2.42
C SER A 1104 4.15 11.73 2.29
N PHE A 1105 3.45 12.36 3.25
CA PHE A 1105 3.24 13.81 3.23
C PHE A 1105 4.43 14.61 3.73
N GLU A 1106 5.40 13.97 4.38
CA GLU A 1106 6.66 14.60 4.74
C GLU A 1106 7.70 14.33 3.62
N PRO A 1107 8.41 15.37 3.13
CA PRO A 1107 9.41 15.16 2.08
C PRO A 1107 10.62 14.36 2.57
N ASP A 1108 10.97 14.49 3.85
CA ASP A 1108 12.03 13.72 4.48
C ASP A 1108 11.43 12.72 5.47
N VAL A 1109 11.29 11.47 5.03
CA VAL A 1109 10.73 10.39 5.87
C VAL A 1109 11.62 10.09 7.07
N ALA A 1110 12.94 10.36 6.99
CA ALA A 1110 13.85 10.15 8.11
C ALA A 1110 13.51 11.06 9.30
N ARG A 1111 12.80 12.16 9.07
CA ARG A 1111 12.27 13.02 10.13
C ARG A 1111 11.37 12.25 11.10
N PHE A 1112 10.64 11.23 10.65
CA PHE A 1112 9.84 10.39 11.54
C PHE A 1112 10.67 9.42 12.37
N SER A 1113 11.92 9.12 12.01
CA SER A 1113 12.85 8.40 12.89
C SER A 1113 13.53 9.33 13.90
N THR A 1114 13.94 10.53 13.48
CA THR A 1114 14.73 11.45 14.31
C THR A 1114 13.89 12.34 15.24
N SER A 1115 12.72 12.80 14.77
CA SER A 1115 11.91 13.81 15.47
C SER A 1115 10.65 13.22 16.12
N ARG A 1116 10.66 13.15 17.45
CA ARG A 1116 9.47 12.78 18.25
C ARG A 1116 8.28 13.74 18.09
N PRO A 1117 8.46 15.08 18.05
CA PRO A 1117 7.36 16.02 17.78
C PRO A 1117 6.66 15.77 16.44
N ALA A 1118 7.40 15.43 15.39
CA ALA A 1118 6.81 15.12 14.08
C ALA A 1118 5.89 13.89 14.14
N ARG A 1119 6.30 12.82 14.85
CA ARG A 1119 5.46 11.64 15.10
C ARG A 1119 4.18 12.01 15.87
N ARG A 1120 4.29 12.83 16.91
CA ARG A 1120 3.14 13.27 17.73
C ARG A 1120 2.14 14.09 16.92
N GLN A 1121 2.60 14.96 16.03
CA GLN A 1121 1.69 15.77 15.21
C GLN A 1121 0.94 14.93 14.16
N ALA A 1122 1.58 13.89 13.61
CA ALA A 1122 0.98 13.05 12.57
C ALA A 1122 0.10 11.91 13.11
N LEU A 1123 0.26 11.50 14.38
CA LEU A 1123 -0.47 10.37 14.95
C LEU A 1123 -2.00 10.52 14.90
N PRO A 1124 -2.61 11.64 15.37
CA PRO A 1124 -4.07 11.72 15.43
C PRO A 1124 -4.78 11.51 14.08
N PRO A 1125 -4.41 12.22 12.99
CA PRO A 1125 -5.03 11.99 11.68
C PRO A 1125 -4.64 10.62 11.11
N ALA A 1126 -3.43 10.10 11.39
CA ALA A 1126 -3.00 8.78 10.95
C ALA A 1126 -3.84 7.66 11.56
N ALA A 1127 -4.15 7.75 12.86
CA ALA A 1127 -5.02 6.80 13.54
C ALA A 1127 -6.43 6.77 12.92
N ALA A 1128 -6.99 7.95 12.64
CA ALA A 1128 -8.29 8.07 11.97
C ALA A 1128 -8.26 7.51 10.54
N ALA A 1129 -7.19 7.77 9.78
CA ALA A 1129 -7.01 7.24 8.42
C ALA A 1129 -6.87 5.72 8.40
N LEU A 1130 -6.12 5.14 9.36
CA LEU A 1130 -5.93 3.70 9.49
C LEU A 1130 -7.25 2.99 9.74
N VAL A 1131 -8.04 3.45 10.73
CA VAL A 1131 -9.34 2.83 11.08
C VAL A 1131 -10.40 3.04 10.00
N ALA A 1132 -10.28 4.08 9.16
CA ALA A 1132 -11.18 4.29 8.03
C ALA A 1132 -11.04 3.19 6.96
N LEU A 1133 -9.89 2.50 6.89
CA LEU A 1133 -9.69 1.37 5.97
C LEU A 1133 -10.62 0.21 6.33
N PRO A 1134 -11.30 -0.42 5.34
CA PRO A 1134 -12.25 -1.51 5.60
C PRO A 1134 -11.66 -2.67 6.39
N SER A 1135 -10.40 -3.03 6.13
CA SER A 1135 -9.69 -4.14 6.80
C SER A 1135 -9.30 -3.84 8.26
N TRP A 1136 -9.31 -2.57 8.68
CA TRP A 1136 -8.83 -2.14 10.00
C TRP A 1136 -9.94 -1.71 10.95
N ARG A 1137 -11.22 -1.78 10.52
CA ARG A 1137 -12.37 -1.41 11.37
C ARG A 1137 -12.48 -2.23 12.65
N ASP A 1138 -12.07 -3.49 12.63
CA ASP A 1138 -12.08 -4.37 13.81
C ASP A 1138 -11.03 -3.94 14.85
N CYS A 1139 -9.96 -3.27 14.41
CA CYS A 1139 -8.91 -2.75 15.30
C CYS A 1139 -9.31 -1.45 16.01
N ALA A 1140 -10.46 -0.86 15.68
CA ALA A 1140 -10.89 0.43 16.23
C ALA A 1140 -11.05 0.41 17.76
N LEU A 1141 -11.72 -0.62 18.32
CA LEU A 1141 -11.93 -0.72 19.77
C LEU A 1141 -10.62 -0.94 20.54
N PRO A 1142 -9.77 -1.94 20.17
CA PRO A 1142 -8.46 -2.11 20.81
C PRO A 1142 -7.61 -0.83 20.76
N LEU A 1143 -7.63 -0.11 19.63
CA LEU A 1143 -6.90 1.14 19.47
C LEU A 1143 -7.41 2.23 20.41
N LEU A 1144 -8.73 2.41 20.53
CA LEU A 1144 -9.32 3.39 21.43
C LEU A 1144 -9.02 3.07 22.91
N GLU A 1145 -9.10 1.80 23.30
CA GLU A 1145 -8.77 1.36 24.66
C GLU A 1145 -7.28 1.56 24.97
N TRP A 1146 -6.42 1.23 24.01
CA TRP A 1146 -4.98 1.47 24.12
C TRP A 1146 -4.66 2.95 24.29
N LEU A 1147 -5.25 3.83 23.47
CA LEU A 1147 -5.04 5.28 23.58
C LEU A 1147 -5.51 5.84 24.93
N CYS A 1148 -6.65 5.37 25.47
CA CYS A 1148 -7.09 5.75 26.81
C CYS A 1148 -6.09 5.31 27.89
N HIS A 1149 -5.66 4.03 27.84
CA HIS A 1149 -4.71 3.47 28.80
C HIS A 1149 -3.36 4.20 28.76
N THR A 1150 -2.80 4.40 27.57
CA THR A 1150 -1.52 5.08 27.35
C THR A 1150 -1.55 6.52 27.83
N ARG A 1151 -2.65 7.25 27.60
CA ARG A 1151 -2.85 8.61 28.11
C ARG A 1151 -2.83 8.66 29.64
N ASP A 1152 -3.46 7.70 30.31
CA ASP A 1152 -3.63 7.73 31.77
C ASP A 1152 -2.34 7.30 32.51
N ILE A 1153 -1.46 6.52 31.87
CA ILE A 1153 -0.23 5.98 32.50
C ILE A 1153 1.01 6.85 32.26
N ILE A 1154 1.13 7.49 31.08
CA ILE A 1154 2.35 8.23 30.72
C ILE A 1154 2.43 9.56 31.46
N ARG A 1155 3.59 9.87 32.04
CA ARG A 1155 3.81 11.12 32.79
C ARG A 1155 4.17 12.29 31.89
N GLU A 1156 4.71 12.05 30.69
CA GLU A 1156 5.05 13.13 29.76
C GLU A 1156 3.78 13.78 29.13
N PRO A 1157 3.54 15.08 29.36
CA PRO A 1157 2.28 15.73 29.00
C PRO A 1157 2.05 15.78 27.48
N ASN A 1158 3.11 15.96 26.69
CA ASN A 1158 3.01 16.04 25.22
C ASN A 1158 2.55 14.73 24.59
N THR A 1159 2.95 13.59 25.14
CA THR A 1159 2.53 12.26 24.67
C THR A 1159 1.09 11.96 25.08
N ALA A 1160 0.71 12.29 26.33
CA ALA A 1160 -0.66 12.15 26.80
C ALA A 1160 -1.65 13.01 25.97
N HIS A 1161 -1.26 14.26 25.68
CA HIS A 1161 -2.06 15.16 24.84
C HIS A 1161 -2.18 14.68 23.38
N CYS A 1162 -1.12 14.08 22.84
CA CYS A 1162 -1.16 13.44 21.54
C CYS A 1162 -2.18 12.29 21.49
N CYS A 1163 -2.16 11.40 22.49
CA CYS A 1163 -3.13 10.32 22.62
C CYS A 1163 -4.56 10.86 22.76
N GLN A 1164 -4.74 11.95 23.51
CA GLN A 1164 -6.03 12.64 23.64
C GLN A 1164 -6.53 13.19 22.29
N ARG A 1165 -5.66 13.84 21.50
CA ARG A 1165 -5.99 14.31 20.14
C ARG A 1165 -6.35 13.14 19.22
N ALA A 1166 -5.65 12.01 19.33
CA ALA A 1166 -5.96 10.80 18.56
C ALA A 1166 -7.32 10.20 18.93
N LEU A 1167 -7.70 10.20 20.22
CA LEU A 1167 -9.05 9.83 20.65
C LEU A 1167 -10.12 10.73 20.03
N LEU A 1168 -9.87 12.04 19.98
CA LEU A 1168 -10.78 13.00 19.33
C LEU A 1168 -10.84 12.80 17.82
N ALA A 1169 -9.74 12.47 17.15
CA ALA A 1169 -9.73 12.16 15.73
C ALA A 1169 -10.56 10.89 15.40
N LEU A 1170 -10.59 9.93 16.32
CA LEU A 1170 -11.39 8.70 16.22
C LEU A 1170 -12.85 8.85 16.68
N ARG A 1171 -13.31 10.06 17.03
CA ARG A 1171 -14.68 10.33 17.53
C ARG A 1171 -15.80 9.87 16.59
N HIS A 1172 -15.52 9.76 15.30
CA HIS A 1172 -16.49 9.36 14.27
C HIS A 1172 -16.72 7.85 14.20
N THR A 1173 -15.96 7.05 14.96
CA THR A 1173 -16.10 5.59 14.98
C THR A 1173 -17.35 5.16 15.77
N GLU A 1174 -18.00 4.07 15.37
CA GLU A 1174 -19.19 3.57 16.07
C GLU A 1174 -18.87 3.11 17.51
N GLN A 1175 -17.70 2.49 17.69
CA GLN A 1175 -17.23 1.97 18.97
C GLN A 1175 -17.03 3.07 20.02
N PHE A 1176 -16.66 4.27 19.57
CA PHE A 1176 -16.49 5.43 20.46
C PHE A 1176 -17.79 5.79 21.21
N THR A 1177 -18.92 5.68 20.52
CA THR A 1177 -20.25 5.94 21.10
C THR A 1177 -20.77 4.71 21.85
N SER A 1178 -20.75 3.53 21.24
CA SER A 1178 -21.37 2.31 21.81
C SER A 1178 -20.69 1.85 23.09
N GLN A 1179 -19.36 1.98 23.20
CA GLN A 1179 -18.57 1.61 24.38
C GLN A 1179 -18.39 2.75 25.39
N LYS A 1180 -19.13 3.86 25.22
CA LYS A 1180 -19.09 5.06 26.09
C LYS A 1180 -17.68 5.65 26.27
N ILE A 1181 -16.81 5.53 25.27
CA ILE A 1181 -15.43 6.03 25.32
C ILE A 1181 -15.40 7.56 25.37
N TRP A 1182 -16.38 8.22 24.75
CA TRP A 1182 -16.56 9.67 24.83
C TRP A 1182 -16.61 10.24 26.26
N THR A 1183 -17.10 9.45 27.23
CA THR A 1183 -17.14 9.86 28.66
C THR A 1183 -15.75 9.93 29.31
N ARG A 1184 -14.73 9.32 28.69
CA ARG A 1184 -13.36 9.29 29.21
C ARG A 1184 -12.50 10.45 28.70
N ILE A 1185 -13.02 11.30 27.82
CA ILE A 1185 -12.28 12.41 27.17
C ILE A 1185 -11.89 13.52 28.15
N GLU A 1186 -12.61 13.67 29.25
CA GLU A 1186 -12.52 14.85 30.11
C GLU A 1186 -11.20 15.00 30.88
N MET A 1187 -10.51 13.89 31.22
CA MET A 1187 -9.47 13.86 32.26
C MET A 1187 -8.22 14.74 32.02
N GLU A 1188 -7.98 15.23 30.80
CA GLU A 1188 -6.79 16.01 30.41
C GLU A 1188 -7.12 17.40 29.83
N LEU A 1189 -8.39 17.70 29.55
CA LEU A 1189 -8.78 18.97 28.93
C LEU A 1189 -8.46 20.20 29.82
N GLY A 1190 -8.25 20.01 31.12
CA GLY A 1190 -7.96 21.07 32.10
C GLY A 1190 -6.52 21.17 32.61
N LYS A 1191 -5.59 20.28 32.24
CA LYS A 1191 -4.25 20.28 32.85
C LYS A 1191 -3.24 21.21 32.18
N ASN A 1192 -3.35 21.46 30.87
CA ASN A 1192 -2.52 22.38 30.09
C ASN A 1192 -3.16 22.54 28.70
N ALA A 1193 -4.43 22.96 28.64
CA ALA A 1193 -5.03 23.29 27.36
C ALA A 1193 -4.26 24.48 26.77
N ILE A 1194 -3.60 24.25 25.63
CA ILE A 1194 -3.05 25.27 24.74
C ILE A 1194 -1.88 26.07 25.36
N VAL A 1195 -0.78 25.39 25.66
CA VAL A 1195 0.53 26.04 25.70
C VAL A 1195 1.45 25.25 24.78
N LEU A 1196 1.71 25.80 23.59
CA LEU A 1196 2.86 25.43 22.75
C LEU A 1196 4.09 26.12 23.35
N GLU A 1197 4.53 25.71 24.53
CA GLU A 1197 5.86 26.09 24.99
C GLU A 1197 6.86 25.08 24.44
N ASP A 1198 7.83 25.63 23.70
CA ASP A 1198 9.03 25.02 23.14
C ASP A 1198 8.83 24.02 21.98
N CYS A 1199 8.56 24.59 20.80
CA CYS A 1199 8.91 23.98 19.50
C CYS A 1199 9.51 25.06 18.59
N VAL A 1200 10.74 25.50 18.93
CA VAL A 1200 11.67 26.10 17.97
C VAL A 1200 12.52 24.99 17.35
#